data_AF-A0A973TSE9-F1
#
_entry.id   AF-A0A973TSE9-F1
#
_cell.length_a   1.000
_cell.length_b   1.000
_cell.length_c   1.000
_cell.angle_alpha   90.00
_cell.angle_beta   90.00
_cell.angle_gamma   90.00
#
_symmetry.space_group_name_H-M   'P 1'
#
loop_
_entity.id
_entity.type
_entity.pdbx_description
1 polymer ?
#
loop_
_entity_poly.entity_id
_entity_poly.type
_entity_poly.pdbx_seq_one_letter_code
_entity_poly.pdbx_strand_id
1 'polypeptide(L)'
;MVTLRHRPRTLVATLVAAVVAAALSAPAASAADGLVLHYPLTETEGTVVSDTSGGGRNATVIGDATPGGAEGLQLGGVDGHVKLPDNVLRGLTEVSVSLQVRIAPDQATPYFVYGLGNSSGTAGNGYLFTTGNAYRTSIATGNWSTEQTTTTGRNLARGVWKTLAFTLGGGTAVLYEDGVEVARRTDVTITPAMIGGGTTTANHIGRSVYSGDRHLKGAVRDFRLYDRVLTAAEAHALGFVADDEKGRRDLASIDLGDTSAVTADLKLPVTGPYGSTIAWHSSDPAVVSTTGAVTRPAAGSAPATVTLTATAFGQTREFRITVRPQLTDDEKVAEADAALVVWDQDDIRGNITLPTTGLHGTEITWRSNKPGVITATGEVERPAFGEKPVKVQLTAEISAGAETTRKKFKVTVTPLPEEQAYEGYLFGYFTGEGSATGEQVHFAASRGNDALKWDELNKGNPVLTSASGDKGVRDPFIIRSPEGDKFYLVATDLKMHGNGDWDLVQRKGSRYVEVWESTDLVHWGEQRHVRVSPETAGNTWAPEAYYDDSIGAYVVFWASKLYAEDDPGHTGDTYNKMLYATTRDFRTFSEPQVWVDPGYSVIDSTVIKHGDEYYRFTKDERNNTSTTPCSKFILAERSTRLRDTSYDFVADCIGKGSINQGEGPTVFKSNTEDRWYLFIDEFGGRGYVPFETTDLASGEWTPATGYQLPSRPRHGTVLPVTKAELDRVRAAFP
;
A
#
# COMPACT_ATOMS: atom_id res chain seq x y z
N MET A 1 14.42 2.27 -85.41
CA MET A 1 14.70 3.69 -85.68
C MET A 1 14.85 4.39 -84.33
N VAL A 2 15.84 5.26 -84.20
CA VAL A 2 16.27 6.04 -83.01
C VAL A 2 17.32 5.39 -82.08
N THR A 3 18.51 5.97 -82.21
CA THR A 3 19.79 6.03 -81.46
C THR A 3 19.68 6.28 -79.93
N LEU A 4 20.65 5.99 -79.04
CA LEU A 4 22.08 6.37 -78.99
C LEU A 4 23.01 5.43 -78.15
N ARG A 5 24.21 5.17 -78.73
CA ARG A 5 25.63 5.02 -78.25
C ARG A 5 25.96 5.01 -76.73
N HIS A 6 26.60 3.96 -76.17
CA HIS A 6 28.06 3.59 -76.07
C HIS A 6 28.89 4.38 -75.02
N ARG A 7 29.16 3.81 -73.81
CA ARG A 7 30.36 3.04 -73.32
C ARG A 7 31.52 3.95 -72.76
N PRO A 8 32.47 3.50 -71.89
CA PRO A 8 32.61 2.27 -71.08
C PRO A 8 33.18 2.45 -69.64
N ARG A 9 33.41 1.29 -68.97
CA ARG A 9 34.11 1.04 -67.69
C ARG A 9 35.60 1.42 -67.67
N THR A 10 36.15 1.66 -66.47
CA THR A 10 37.57 1.37 -66.18
C THR A 10 37.76 0.98 -64.71
N LEU A 11 38.36 -0.20 -64.49
CA LEU A 11 38.98 -0.65 -63.24
C LEU A 11 40.36 0.02 -63.11
N VAL A 12 40.77 0.42 -61.91
CA VAL A 12 42.19 0.51 -61.54
C VAL A 12 42.37 -0.05 -60.13
N ALA A 13 43.25 -1.05 -60.05
CA ALA A 13 43.79 -1.63 -58.83
C ALA A 13 44.91 -0.75 -58.28
N THR A 14 45.16 -0.77 -56.97
CA THR A 14 46.49 -0.44 -56.46
C THR A 14 46.80 -1.18 -55.16
N LEU A 15 47.98 -1.79 -55.18
CA LEU A 15 48.59 -2.61 -54.15
C LEU A 15 49.33 -1.73 -53.13
N VAL A 16 49.49 -2.29 -51.93
CA VAL A 16 50.09 -1.79 -50.69
C VAL A 16 51.55 -1.31 -50.82
N ALA A 17 51.89 -0.24 -50.09
CA ALA A 17 53.21 -0.05 -49.47
C ALA A 17 53.04 0.67 -48.12
N ALA A 18 53.45 0.00 -47.05
CA ALA A 18 53.46 0.51 -45.68
C ALA A 18 54.66 1.46 -45.46
N VAL A 19 54.42 2.59 -44.81
CA VAL A 19 55.45 3.34 -44.07
C VAL A 19 54.88 3.60 -42.68
N VAL A 20 55.50 2.98 -41.69
CA VAL A 20 55.29 3.25 -40.27
C VAL A 20 55.88 4.64 -39.99
N ALA A 21 55.03 5.57 -39.57
CA ALA A 21 55.45 6.78 -38.88
C ALA A 21 54.58 6.90 -37.63
N ALA A 22 55.14 6.48 -36.50
CA ALA A 22 54.61 6.83 -35.19
C ALA A 22 54.72 8.35 -35.01
N ALA A 23 53.60 9.04 -35.07
CA ALA A 23 53.48 10.41 -34.60
C ALA A 23 52.55 10.40 -33.39
N LEU A 24 53.17 10.43 -32.20
CA LEU A 24 52.54 10.84 -30.96
C LEU A 24 51.98 12.26 -31.16
N SER A 25 50.67 12.39 -31.29
CA SER A 25 49.99 13.66 -31.02
C SER A 25 49.29 13.54 -29.67
N ALA A 26 49.86 14.22 -28.67
CA ALA A 26 49.11 14.57 -27.46
C ALA A 26 47.86 15.37 -27.89
N PRO A 27 46.69 15.17 -27.26
CA PRO A 27 45.60 16.10 -27.45
C PRO A 27 46.06 17.46 -26.93
N ALA A 28 45.99 18.47 -27.79
CA ALA A 28 46.16 19.85 -27.39
C ALA A 28 45.18 20.16 -26.25
N ALA A 29 45.71 20.63 -25.12
CA ALA A 29 44.92 21.27 -24.09
C ALA A 29 44.19 22.46 -24.72
N SER A 30 42.86 22.47 -24.62
CA SER A 30 42.04 23.60 -25.04
C SER A 30 41.00 23.88 -23.97
N ALA A 31 41.39 24.69 -22.98
CA ALA A 31 40.68 25.88 -22.52
C ALA A 31 41.51 26.48 -21.37
N ALA A 32 41.59 27.81 -21.28
CA ALA A 32 42.41 28.53 -20.28
C ALA A 32 42.06 28.21 -18.80
N ASP A 33 41.01 27.43 -18.55
CA ASP A 33 40.44 27.16 -17.22
C ASP A 33 40.45 25.66 -16.81
N GLY A 34 41.15 24.77 -17.53
CA GLY A 34 41.33 23.35 -17.14
C GLY A 34 40.13 22.43 -17.43
N LEU A 35 39.29 22.78 -18.40
CA LEU A 35 38.09 22.02 -18.78
C LEU A 35 38.44 20.91 -19.77
N VAL A 36 38.06 19.66 -19.45
CA VAL A 36 38.33 18.45 -20.25
C VAL A 36 37.11 18.03 -21.07
N LEU A 37 35.90 18.20 -20.51
CA LEU A 37 34.61 17.95 -21.16
C LEU A 37 33.58 18.95 -20.64
N HIS A 38 32.67 19.40 -21.52
CA HIS A 38 31.44 20.07 -21.09
C HIS A 38 30.28 19.69 -21.98
N TYR A 39 29.31 19.00 -21.39
CA TYR A 39 28.05 18.64 -21.99
C TYR A 39 26.90 19.42 -21.35
N PRO A 40 26.40 20.48 -22.00
CA PRO A 40 25.22 21.19 -21.52
C PRO A 40 23.99 20.27 -21.43
N LEU A 41 23.90 19.28 -22.33
CA LEU A 41 22.76 18.36 -22.48
C LEU A 41 21.45 19.09 -22.80
N THR A 42 21.55 20.16 -23.61
CA THR A 42 20.43 21.02 -23.99
C THR A 42 19.89 20.70 -25.38
N GLU A 43 20.30 19.57 -25.96
CA GLU A 43 19.75 19.08 -27.21
C GLU A 43 18.23 18.85 -27.09
N THR A 44 17.52 19.12 -28.18
CA THR A 44 16.06 18.91 -28.27
C THR A 44 15.71 17.64 -29.05
N GLU A 45 16.67 17.06 -29.77
CA GLU A 45 16.53 15.83 -30.54
C GLU A 45 17.91 15.22 -30.85
N GLY A 46 17.90 13.99 -31.38
CA GLY A 46 19.11 13.29 -31.81
C GLY A 46 19.84 12.53 -30.70
N THR A 47 20.92 11.85 -31.07
CA THR A 47 21.69 10.95 -30.18
C THR A 47 23.12 11.44 -29.92
N VAL A 48 23.52 12.59 -30.45
CA VAL A 48 24.85 13.16 -30.24
C VAL A 48 24.77 14.20 -29.15
N VAL A 49 25.61 14.08 -28.13
CA VAL A 49 25.81 15.09 -27.10
C VAL A 49 27.06 15.89 -27.45
N SER A 50 26.89 17.20 -27.70
CA SER A 50 27.98 18.05 -28.17
C SER A 50 28.92 18.45 -27.03
N ASP A 51 30.23 18.27 -27.24
CA ASP A 51 31.25 18.78 -26.32
C ASP A 51 31.52 20.26 -26.60
N THR A 52 31.24 21.10 -25.60
CA THR A 52 31.41 22.55 -25.66
C THR A 52 32.68 23.04 -24.97
N SER A 53 33.49 22.13 -24.42
CA SER A 53 34.79 22.49 -23.81
C SER A 53 35.82 23.00 -24.81
N GLY A 54 35.62 22.71 -26.11
CA GLY A 54 36.62 22.92 -27.17
C GLY A 54 37.52 21.69 -27.41
N GLY A 55 37.37 20.61 -26.63
CA GLY A 55 38.11 19.35 -26.78
C GLY A 55 37.63 18.45 -27.92
N GLY A 56 36.45 18.71 -28.49
CA GLY A 56 35.86 17.94 -29.60
C GLY A 56 35.46 16.50 -29.23
N ARG A 57 35.23 16.24 -27.94
CA ARG A 57 34.96 14.91 -27.37
C ARG A 57 33.46 14.64 -27.24
N ASN A 58 32.74 14.64 -28.36
CA ASN A 58 31.30 14.39 -28.37
C ASN A 58 30.95 13.02 -27.77
N ALA A 59 29.80 12.94 -27.10
CA ALA A 59 29.28 11.73 -26.49
C ALA A 59 28.01 11.25 -27.20
N THR A 60 27.49 10.08 -26.81
CA THR A 60 26.34 9.45 -27.48
C THR A 60 25.25 9.06 -26.48
N VAL A 61 24.01 9.43 -26.77
CA VAL A 61 22.82 8.98 -26.04
C VAL A 61 22.45 7.56 -26.48
N ILE A 62 22.16 6.69 -25.52
CA ILE A 62 21.79 5.28 -25.70
C ILE A 62 20.53 4.98 -24.90
N GLY A 63 19.66 4.11 -25.40
CA GLY A 63 18.50 3.56 -24.66
C GLY A 63 17.33 4.52 -24.53
N ASP A 64 16.54 4.38 -23.46
CA ASP A 64 15.35 5.17 -23.12
C ASP A 64 15.63 6.63 -22.67
N ALA A 65 16.73 7.22 -23.14
CA ALA A 65 17.11 8.60 -22.84
C ALA A 65 16.55 9.58 -23.89
N THR A 66 15.84 10.60 -23.43
CA THR A 66 15.14 11.57 -24.30
C THR A 66 15.67 12.99 -24.11
N PRO A 67 16.13 13.68 -25.16
CA PRO A 67 16.54 15.09 -25.07
C PRO A 67 15.38 16.00 -24.63
N GLY A 68 15.64 16.93 -23.70
CA GLY A 68 14.62 17.79 -23.09
C GLY A 68 14.91 19.29 -23.16
N GLY A 69 15.87 19.72 -23.99
CA GLY A 69 16.24 21.13 -24.10
C GLY A 69 16.75 21.69 -22.77
N ALA A 70 16.19 22.83 -22.33
CA ALA A 70 16.60 23.46 -21.07
C ALA A 70 16.38 22.58 -19.82
N GLU A 71 15.47 21.60 -19.89
CA GLU A 71 15.21 20.63 -18.80
C GLU A 71 16.21 19.47 -18.78
N GLY A 72 17.21 19.47 -19.67
CA GLY A 72 18.23 18.43 -19.71
C GLY A 72 17.78 17.12 -20.35
N LEU A 73 18.69 16.14 -20.36
CA LEU A 73 18.41 14.79 -20.86
C LEU A 73 17.60 14.01 -19.82
N GLN A 74 16.40 13.54 -20.21
CA GLN A 74 15.57 12.67 -19.39
C GLN A 74 16.04 11.22 -19.54
N LEU A 75 16.09 10.47 -18.44
CA LEU A 75 16.51 9.08 -18.38
C LEU A 75 15.37 8.24 -17.79
N GLY A 76 14.89 7.23 -18.52
CA GLY A 76 13.71 6.45 -18.14
C GLY A 76 13.97 5.38 -17.07
N GLY A 77 15.23 5.07 -16.81
CA GLY A 77 15.66 4.12 -15.77
C GLY A 77 15.69 2.66 -16.21
N VAL A 78 15.44 2.37 -17.50
CA VAL A 78 15.53 1.01 -18.05
C VAL A 78 16.93 0.74 -18.61
N ASP A 79 17.33 1.48 -19.64
CA ASP A 79 18.63 1.33 -20.33
C ASP A 79 19.22 2.65 -20.85
N GLY A 80 18.56 3.78 -20.58
CA GLY A 80 18.94 5.13 -20.98
C GLY A 80 20.19 5.64 -20.29
N HIS A 81 21.20 6.05 -21.08
CA HIS A 81 22.43 6.63 -20.57
C HIS A 81 23.21 7.39 -21.65
N VAL A 82 24.21 8.17 -21.24
CA VAL A 82 25.17 8.79 -22.15
C VAL A 82 26.48 8.02 -22.11
N LYS A 83 26.99 7.64 -23.28
CA LYS A 83 28.32 7.03 -23.49
C LYS A 83 29.34 8.11 -23.84
N LEU A 84 30.35 8.27 -22.99
CA LEU A 84 31.45 9.22 -23.21
C LEU A 84 32.58 8.54 -23.98
N PRO A 85 33.46 9.33 -24.65
CA PRO A 85 34.68 8.82 -25.28
C PRO A 85 35.59 8.06 -24.32
N ASP A 86 36.50 7.27 -24.89
CA ASP A 86 37.52 6.56 -24.12
C ASP A 86 38.59 7.52 -23.57
N ASN A 87 39.26 7.08 -22.52
CA ASN A 87 40.47 7.71 -21.95
C ASN A 87 40.27 9.14 -21.44
N VAL A 88 39.07 9.51 -21.02
CA VAL A 88 38.75 10.86 -20.51
C VAL A 88 39.52 11.22 -19.24
N LEU A 89 40.03 10.23 -18.49
CA LEU A 89 40.86 10.42 -17.29
C LEU A 89 42.37 10.26 -17.53
N ARG A 90 42.80 10.08 -18.79
CA ARG A 90 44.21 9.76 -19.10
C ARG A 90 45.14 10.89 -18.68
N GLY A 91 46.17 10.54 -17.89
CA GLY A 91 47.21 11.47 -17.47
C GLY A 91 46.80 12.44 -16.36
N LEU A 92 45.56 12.38 -15.90
CA LEU A 92 45.05 13.26 -14.85
C LEU A 92 45.56 12.83 -13.47
N THR A 93 46.28 13.72 -12.79
CA THR A 93 46.67 13.54 -11.39
C THR A 93 45.65 14.17 -10.43
N GLU A 94 44.88 15.11 -10.93
CA GLU A 94 43.77 15.79 -10.26
C GLU A 94 42.52 15.76 -11.15
N VAL A 95 41.34 15.91 -10.56
CA VAL A 95 40.07 15.95 -11.29
C VAL A 95 39.02 16.73 -10.54
N SER A 96 38.16 17.44 -11.28
CA SER A 96 36.85 17.84 -10.75
C SER A 96 35.74 17.39 -11.69
N VAL A 97 34.62 16.95 -11.14
CA VAL A 97 33.42 16.56 -11.91
C VAL A 97 32.23 17.32 -11.35
N SER A 98 31.44 17.97 -12.21
CA SER A 98 30.18 18.61 -11.80
C SER A 98 29.04 18.25 -12.73
N LEU A 99 27.82 18.17 -12.22
CA LEU A 99 26.61 18.09 -13.02
C LEU A 99 25.38 18.55 -12.23
N GLN A 100 24.30 18.83 -12.94
CA GLN A 100 22.97 18.94 -12.35
C GLN A 100 22.19 17.64 -12.57
N VAL A 101 21.51 17.16 -11.53
CA VAL A 101 20.71 15.93 -11.57
C VAL A 101 19.39 16.12 -10.82
N ARG A 102 18.30 15.61 -11.39
CA ARG A 102 17.02 15.42 -10.71
C ARG A 102 16.72 13.93 -10.66
N ILE A 103 16.84 13.32 -9.49
CA ILE A 103 16.65 11.87 -9.34
C ILE A 103 15.18 11.59 -9.05
N ALA A 104 14.59 10.63 -9.76
CA ALA A 104 13.19 10.28 -9.57
C ALA A 104 12.90 9.81 -8.12
N PRO A 105 11.73 10.14 -7.54
CA PRO A 105 11.33 9.66 -6.22
C PRO A 105 11.38 8.14 -6.05
N ASP A 106 11.14 7.41 -7.13
CA ASP A 106 11.07 5.95 -7.20
C ASP A 106 12.34 5.29 -7.76
N GLN A 107 13.49 5.98 -7.74
CA GLN A 107 14.77 5.42 -8.18
C GLN A 107 15.16 4.17 -7.35
N ALA A 108 15.25 3.02 -8.02
CA ALA A 108 15.74 1.78 -7.43
C ALA A 108 17.28 1.76 -7.29
N THR A 109 17.79 0.97 -6.34
CA THR A 109 19.22 0.89 -5.97
C THR A 109 19.80 -0.51 -6.23
N PRO A 110 21.13 -0.65 -6.40
CA PRO A 110 22.14 0.41 -6.57
C PRO A 110 22.07 1.04 -7.97
N TYR A 111 22.56 2.27 -8.11
CA TYR A 111 22.68 2.98 -9.40
C TYR A 111 23.78 4.05 -9.31
N PHE A 112 24.34 4.43 -10.45
CA PHE A 112 25.32 5.52 -10.56
C PHE A 112 24.70 6.72 -11.28
N VAL A 113 24.99 7.92 -10.79
CA VAL A 113 24.70 9.17 -11.50
C VAL A 113 25.68 9.34 -12.67
N TYR A 114 26.96 9.05 -12.43
CA TYR A 114 27.96 8.83 -13.47
C TYR A 114 28.97 7.79 -13.00
N GLY A 115 29.61 7.11 -13.95
CA GLY A 115 30.72 6.20 -13.73
C GLY A 115 31.76 6.35 -14.84
N LEU A 116 32.99 6.71 -14.49
CA LEU A 116 34.11 6.89 -15.41
C LEU A 116 35.19 5.86 -15.09
N GLY A 117 35.49 4.93 -15.99
CA GLY A 117 36.39 3.82 -15.65
C GLY A 117 36.31 2.65 -16.61
N ASN A 118 36.36 1.43 -16.07
CA ASN A 118 36.29 0.18 -16.83
C ASN A 118 35.38 -0.84 -16.14
N SER A 119 34.97 -1.83 -16.92
CA SER A 119 34.28 -3.04 -16.46
C SER A 119 35.11 -4.27 -16.82
N SER A 120 35.00 -5.32 -16.00
CA SER A 120 35.50 -6.66 -16.26
C SER A 120 34.37 -7.66 -16.04
N GLY A 121 33.78 -8.15 -17.13
CA GLY A 121 32.55 -8.94 -17.06
C GLY A 121 31.40 -8.09 -16.50
N THR A 122 30.77 -8.54 -15.42
CA THR A 122 29.67 -7.83 -14.75
C THR A 122 30.13 -6.84 -13.68
N ALA A 123 31.41 -6.83 -13.33
CA ALA A 123 31.97 -6.02 -12.25
C ALA A 123 32.74 -4.80 -12.77
N GLY A 124 32.73 -3.70 -12.00
CA GLY A 124 33.67 -2.60 -12.19
C GLY A 124 35.13 -3.02 -11.96
N ASN A 125 36.05 -2.44 -12.73
CA ASN A 125 37.48 -2.73 -12.67
C ASN A 125 38.33 -1.46 -12.86
N GLY A 126 38.33 -0.62 -11.83
CA GLY A 126 38.92 0.70 -11.81
C GLY A 126 37.93 1.74 -12.31
N TYR A 127 37.54 2.67 -11.44
CA TYR A 127 36.53 3.67 -11.76
C TYR A 127 36.51 4.83 -10.77
N LEU A 128 35.93 5.93 -11.22
CA LEU A 128 35.47 7.08 -10.45
C LEU A 128 33.96 7.21 -10.66
N PHE A 129 33.17 7.13 -9.59
CA PHE A 129 31.71 7.20 -9.71
C PHE A 129 31.07 8.07 -8.64
N THR A 130 29.88 8.57 -8.93
CA THR A 130 29.02 9.25 -7.94
C THR A 130 27.63 8.64 -7.94
N THR A 131 27.03 8.54 -6.75
CA THR A 131 25.63 8.13 -6.56
C THR A 131 24.91 9.06 -5.59
N GLY A 132 23.59 9.13 -5.69
CA GLY A 132 22.76 9.88 -4.73
C GLY A 132 22.44 9.11 -3.44
N ASN A 133 22.78 7.82 -3.36
CA ASN A 133 22.60 7.00 -2.17
C ASN A 133 23.79 7.12 -1.22
N ALA A 134 23.52 7.54 0.02
CA ALA A 134 24.56 7.99 0.95
C ALA A 134 25.55 8.87 0.20
N TYR A 135 25.05 9.99 -0.38
CA TYR A 135 25.69 10.82 -1.42
C TYR A 135 27.20 10.76 -1.29
N ARG A 136 27.79 10.02 -2.23
CA ARG A 136 29.19 9.62 -2.20
C ARG A 136 29.78 9.58 -3.58
N THR A 137 31.09 9.74 -3.57
CA THR A 137 31.95 9.46 -4.71
C THR A 137 33.06 8.53 -4.24
N SER A 138 33.30 7.45 -5.00
CA SER A 138 34.46 6.58 -4.78
C SER A 138 35.38 6.60 -5.98
N ILE A 139 36.68 6.52 -5.70
CA ILE A 139 37.71 6.20 -6.68
C ILE A 139 38.33 4.85 -6.34
N ALA A 140 38.57 4.01 -7.35
CA ALA A 140 39.07 2.65 -7.22
C ALA A 140 40.04 2.30 -8.35
N THR A 141 41.05 1.46 -8.08
CA THR A 141 41.94 0.89 -9.11
C THR A 141 41.47 -0.48 -9.59
N GLY A 142 40.62 -1.15 -8.83
CA GLY A 142 39.99 -2.44 -9.15
C GLY A 142 38.49 -2.40 -8.90
N ASN A 143 37.94 -3.43 -8.26
CA ASN A 143 36.52 -3.46 -7.88
C ASN A 143 36.27 -2.71 -6.54
N TRP A 144 35.04 -2.82 -6.03
CA TRP A 144 34.57 -2.22 -4.78
C TRP A 144 35.51 -2.39 -3.57
N SER A 145 36.29 -3.48 -3.51
CA SER A 145 37.25 -3.72 -2.41
C SER A 145 38.42 -2.72 -2.36
N THR A 146 38.63 -1.97 -3.44
CA THR A 146 39.72 -0.99 -3.58
C THR A 146 39.24 0.47 -3.48
N GLU A 147 37.96 0.68 -3.15
CA GLU A 147 37.36 2.02 -3.12
C GLU A 147 37.92 2.90 -2.01
N GLN A 148 38.32 4.11 -2.38
CA GLN A 148 38.51 5.23 -1.46
C GLN A 148 37.31 6.18 -1.60
N THR A 149 36.34 5.99 -0.72
CA THR A 149 35.06 6.70 -0.71
C THR A 149 35.13 8.00 0.08
N THR A 150 34.58 9.08 -0.48
CA THR A 150 34.16 10.28 0.25
C THR A 150 32.64 10.27 0.32
N THR A 151 32.05 10.40 1.50
CA THR A 151 30.59 10.23 1.70
C THR A 151 30.04 11.21 2.71
N THR A 152 28.81 11.66 2.48
CA THR A 152 28.02 12.44 3.44
C THR A 152 27.25 11.55 4.43
N GLY A 153 27.13 10.25 4.17
CA GLY A 153 26.30 9.33 4.94
C GLY A 153 24.78 9.50 4.75
N ARG A 154 24.32 10.51 3.99
CA ARG A 154 22.90 10.79 3.75
C ARG A 154 22.51 10.75 2.28
N ASN A 155 21.27 10.40 1.97
CA ASN A 155 20.77 10.43 0.59
C ASN A 155 20.59 11.87 0.08
N LEU A 156 20.67 12.06 -1.24
CA LEU A 156 20.18 13.28 -1.90
C LEU A 156 18.64 13.34 -1.84
N ALA A 157 18.09 14.55 -1.75
CA ALA A 157 16.66 14.78 -1.93
C ALA A 157 16.23 14.34 -3.35
N ARG A 158 15.08 13.65 -3.44
CA ARG A 158 14.51 13.15 -4.69
C ARG A 158 13.48 14.12 -5.26
N GLY A 159 13.20 14.02 -6.55
CA GLY A 159 12.22 14.86 -7.26
C GLY A 159 12.65 16.31 -7.50
N VAL A 160 13.76 16.74 -6.90
CA VAL A 160 14.30 18.10 -7.02
C VAL A 160 15.62 18.10 -7.78
N TRP A 161 15.91 19.22 -8.46
CA TRP A 161 17.22 19.43 -9.09
C TRP A 161 18.28 19.69 -8.03
N LYS A 162 19.43 19.05 -8.19
CA LYS A 162 20.64 19.22 -7.37
C LYS A 162 21.83 19.48 -8.27
N THR A 163 22.67 20.43 -7.89
CA THR A 163 24.01 20.57 -8.46
C THR A 163 25.00 19.80 -7.61
N LEU A 164 25.67 18.82 -8.20
CA LEU A 164 26.70 18.04 -7.54
C LEU A 164 28.06 18.45 -8.09
N ALA A 165 29.06 18.59 -7.21
CA ALA A 165 30.45 18.67 -7.62
C ALA A 165 31.35 17.80 -6.74
N PHE A 166 32.37 17.22 -7.35
CA PHE A 166 33.43 16.46 -6.69
C PHE A 166 34.77 17.00 -7.14
N THR A 167 35.72 17.16 -6.21
CA THR A 167 37.09 17.57 -6.52
C THR A 167 38.07 16.60 -5.87
N LEU A 168 39.14 16.21 -6.57
CA LEU A 168 40.22 15.38 -6.06
C LEU A 168 41.58 15.89 -6.55
N GLY A 169 42.48 16.20 -5.62
CA GLY A 169 43.88 16.56 -5.91
C GLY A 169 44.70 16.68 -4.63
N GLY A 170 46.02 16.49 -4.72
CA GLY A 170 46.91 16.50 -3.55
C GLY A 170 46.50 15.54 -2.41
N GLY A 171 45.81 14.43 -2.74
CA GLY A 171 45.25 13.47 -1.79
C GLY A 171 43.98 13.91 -1.04
N THR A 172 43.43 15.08 -1.39
CA THR A 172 42.19 15.59 -0.82
C THR A 172 41.03 15.45 -1.80
N ALA A 173 39.98 14.77 -1.38
CA ALA A 173 38.69 14.65 -2.06
C ALA A 173 37.62 15.47 -1.32
N VAL A 174 36.79 16.21 -2.05
CA VAL A 174 35.70 17.04 -1.51
C VAL A 174 34.43 16.84 -2.31
N LEU A 175 33.29 16.71 -1.63
CA LEU A 175 31.95 16.72 -2.21
C LEU A 175 31.26 18.05 -1.94
N TYR A 176 30.57 18.56 -2.95
CA TYR A 176 29.73 19.73 -2.86
C TYR A 176 28.31 19.41 -3.32
N GLU A 177 27.32 19.87 -2.57
CA GLU A 177 25.90 19.87 -2.97
C GLU A 177 25.42 21.32 -3.04
N ASP A 178 24.82 21.70 -4.18
CA ASP A 178 24.30 23.04 -4.45
C ASP A 178 25.33 24.14 -4.15
N GLY A 179 26.60 23.84 -4.42
CA GLY A 179 27.73 24.76 -4.23
C GLY A 179 28.31 24.81 -2.82
N VAL A 180 27.80 24.02 -1.87
CA VAL A 180 28.27 23.98 -0.49
C VAL A 180 29.05 22.68 -0.24
N GLU A 181 30.21 22.76 0.41
CA GLU A 181 30.98 21.58 0.83
C GLU A 181 30.17 20.74 1.83
N VAL A 182 29.99 19.44 1.54
CA VAL A 182 29.19 18.51 2.36
C VAL A 182 29.96 17.31 2.87
N ALA A 183 31.13 16.99 2.29
CA ALA A 183 32.03 15.96 2.81
C ALA A 183 33.46 16.18 2.30
N ARG A 184 34.43 15.75 3.10
CA ARG A 184 35.87 15.84 2.79
C ARG A 184 36.59 14.60 3.24
N ARG A 185 37.60 14.19 2.46
CA ARG A 185 38.56 13.13 2.77
C ARG A 185 39.96 13.58 2.38
N THR A 186 40.98 13.36 3.21
CA THR A 186 42.34 13.91 3.01
C THR A 186 43.43 12.84 2.87
N ASP A 187 43.06 11.56 2.89
CA ASP A 187 43.95 10.39 2.83
C ASP A 187 43.77 9.60 1.52
N VAL A 188 43.32 10.26 0.44
CA VAL A 188 43.14 9.60 -0.86
C VAL A 188 44.50 9.41 -1.52
N THR A 189 44.85 8.17 -1.86
CA THR A 189 46.14 7.82 -2.48
C THR A 189 45.99 7.46 -3.96
N ILE A 190 44.77 7.22 -4.44
CA ILE A 190 44.50 6.88 -5.84
C ILE A 190 44.31 8.18 -6.63
N THR A 191 45.03 8.31 -7.75
CA THR A 191 44.80 9.39 -8.73
C THR A 191 43.98 8.88 -9.92
N PRO A 192 43.29 9.76 -10.67
CA PRO A 192 42.51 9.35 -11.84
C PRO A 192 43.33 8.58 -12.88
N ALA A 193 44.59 8.97 -13.12
CA ALA A 193 45.49 8.29 -14.05
C ALA A 193 45.85 6.85 -13.64
N MET A 194 45.66 6.46 -12.38
CA MET A 194 45.89 5.08 -11.93
C MET A 194 44.75 4.14 -12.37
N ILE A 195 43.56 4.66 -12.68
CA ILE A 195 42.43 3.87 -13.15
C ILE A 195 42.79 3.23 -14.49
N GLY A 196 42.87 1.90 -14.53
CA GLY A 196 43.24 1.15 -15.74
C GLY A 196 44.57 1.58 -16.37
N GLY A 197 45.49 2.14 -15.57
CA GLY A 197 46.75 2.72 -16.07
C GLY A 197 46.54 3.90 -17.06
N GLY A 198 45.46 4.67 -16.89
CA GLY A 198 45.08 5.78 -17.76
C GLY A 198 44.26 5.36 -18.99
N THR A 199 43.81 4.10 -19.02
CA THR A 199 42.88 3.60 -20.03
C THR A 199 41.50 3.39 -19.41
N THR A 200 40.48 4.08 -19.94
CA THR A 200 39.10 4.02 -19.44
C THR A 200 38.13 3.88 -20.60
N THR A 201 37.40 2.78 -20.68
CA THR A 201 36.49 2.48 -21.79
C THR A 201 35.02 2.36 -21.39
N ALA A 202 34.68 2.40 -20.10
CA ALA A 202 33.32 2.32 -19.57
C ALA A 202 32.87 3.66 -18.95
N ASN A 203 32.98 4.75 -19.72
CA ASN A 203 32.61 6.09 -19.27
C ASN A 203 31.14 6.41 -19.58
N HIS A 204 30.37 6.71 -18.53
CA HIS A 204 28.92 6.85 -18.62
C HIS A 204 28.36 7.94 -17.71
N ILE A 205 27.30 8.60 -18.17
CA ILE A 205 26.34 9.35 -17.34
C ILE A 205 25.04 8.55 -17.32
N GLY A 206 24.49 8.27 -16.14
CA GLY A 206 23.24 7.53 -15.95
C GLY A 206 23.36 6.00 -15.95
N ARG A 207 24.58 5.45 -16.04
CA ARG A 207 24.85 4.01 -16.03
C ARG A 207 26.04 3.66 -15.15
N SER A 208 25.93 2.54 -14.42
CA SER A 208 27.01 1.98 -13.61
C SER A 208 28.01 1.17 -14.45
N VAL A 209 29.26 1.10 -13.97
CA VAL A 209 30.26 0.17 -14.52
C VAL A 209 30.01 -1.28 -14.06
N TYR A 210 29.08 -1.48 -13.11
CA TYR A 210 28.54 -2.79 -12.73
C TYR A 210 27.25 -3.04 -13.50
N SER A 211 27.20 -4.12 -14.29
CA SER A 211 26.06 -4.37 -15.18
C SER A 211 24.79 -4.81 -14.46
N GLY A 212 24.89 -5.23 -13.19
CA GLY A 212 23.75 -5.61 -12.36
C GLY A 212 23.05 -4.43 -11.67
N ASP A 213 23.66 -3.25 -11.70
CA ASP A 213 23.08 -2.05 -11.11
C ASP A 213 21.97 -1.49 -12.01
N ARG A 214 21.07 -0.71 -11.40
CA ARG A 214 19.99 -0.02 -12.10
C ARG A 214 20.54 1.20 -12.86
N HIS A 215 19.88 1.54 -13.95
CA HIS A 215 20.11 2.81 -14.64
C HIS A 215 19.52 3.97 -13.84
N LEU A 216 20.05 5.17 -14.04
CA LEU A 216 19.49 6.38 -13.46
C LEU A 216 18.13 6.67 -14.12
N LYS A 217 17.13 6.88 -13.28
CA LYS A 217 15.80 7.39 -13.60
C LYS A 217 15.71 8.83 -13.12
N GLY A 218 15.39 9.74 -14.02
CA GLY A 218 15.33 11.16 -13.71
C GLY A 218 15.81 12.03 -14.86
N ALA A 219 16.54 13.10 -14.55
CA ALA A 219 17.11 14.01 -15.54
C ALA A 219 18.52 14.45 -15.17
N VAL A 220 19.36 14.72 -16.18
CA VAL A 220 20.72 15.25 -16.01
C VAL A 220 20.98 16.40 -16.98
N ARG A 221 21.73 17.40 -16.54
CA ARG A 221 22.25 18.47 -17.40
C ARG A 221 23.58 19.03 -16.93
N ASP A 222 24.25 19.77 -17.81
CA ASP A 222 25.44 20.55 -17.49
C ASP A 222 26.59 19.74 -16.86
N PHE A 223 26.91 18.59 -17.46
CA PHE A 223 28.01 17.74 -17.02
C PHE A 223 29.36 18.34 -17.43
N ARG A 224 30.29 18.50 -16.49
CA ARG A 224 31.64 19.03 -16.71
C ARG A 224 32.69 18.15 -16.06
N LEU A 225 33.83 18.00 -16.73
CA LEU A 225 35.04 17.34 -16.23
C LEU A 225 36.20 18.30 -16.34
N TYR A 226 36.99 18.47 -15.28
CA TYR A 226 38.15 19.34 -15.22
C TYR A 226 39.41 18.53 -14.88
N ASP A 227 40.58 18.96 -15.37
CA ASP A 227 41.90 18.36 -15.11
C ASP A 227 42.60 18.93 -13.86
N ARG A 228 41.88 19.75 -13.09
CA ARG A 228 42.35 20.43 -11.87
C ARG A 228 41.31 20.36 -10.76
N VAL A 229 41.74 20.69 -9.55
CA VAL A 229 40.85 20.95 -8.42
C VAL A 229 40.16 22.31 -8.62
N LEU A 230 38.82 22.31 -8.60
CA LEU A 230 38.04 23.55 -8.47
C LEU A 230 38.16 24.08 -7.03
N THR A 231 38.31 25.39 -6.91
CA THR A 231 38.23 26.06 -5.61
C THR A 231 36.81 26.00 -5.05
N ALA A 232 36.66 26.17 -3.73
CA ALA A 232 35.33 26.23 -3.10
C ALA A 232 34.45 27.35 -3.70
N ALA A 233 35.03 28.48 -4.11
CA ALA A 233 34.31 29.57 -4.76
C ALA A 233 33.79 29.19 -6.17
N GLU A 234 34.61 28.46 -6.94
CA GLU A 234 34.19 27.94 -8.25
C GLU A 234 33.12 26.84 -8.09
N ALA A 235 33.29 25.92 -7.15
CA ALA A 235 32.28 24.91 -6.83
C ALA A 235 30.96 25.55 -6.39
N HIS A 236 31.03 26.62 -5.58
CA HIS A 236 29.88 27.42 -5.19
C HIS A 236 29.17 28.06 -6.39
N ALA A 237 29.92 28.68 -7.31
CA ALA A 237 29.36 29.33 -8.50
C ALA A 237 28.62 28.35 -9.43
N LEU A 238 29.01 27.07 -9.46
CA LEU A 238 28.33 26.03 -10.25
C LEU A 238 26.93 25.69 -9.72
N GLY A 239 26.73 25.77 -8.40
CA GLY A 239 25.50 25.36 -7.72
C GLY A 239 24.62 26.49 -7.18
N PHE A 240 25.10 27.74 -7.25
CA PHE A 240 24.40 28.88 -6.70
C PHE A 240 23.09 29.19 -7.46
N VAL A 241 21.97 28.94 -6.80
CA VAL A 241 20.66 29.50 -7.19
C VAL A 241 20.38 30.66 -6.25
N ALA A 242 20.16 31.85 -6.82
CA ALA A 242 19.85 33.03 -6.03
C ALA A 242 18.51 32.83 -5.28
N ASP A 243 18.42 33.42 -4.09
CA ASP A 243 17.29 33.21 -3.19
C ASP A 243 15.96 33.70 -3.77
N ASP A 244 15.98 34.71 -4.64
CA ASP A 244 14.81 35.19 -5.37
C ASP A 244 14.27 34.14 -6.35
N GLU A 245 15.16 33.42 -7.06
CA GLU A 245 14.80 32.32 -7.95
C GLU A 245 14.24 31.13 -7.16
N LYS A 246 14.86 30.77 -6.02
CA LYS A 246 14.34 29.73 -5.12
C LYS A 246 12.94 30.09 -4.64
N GLY A 247 12.76 31.31 -4.14
CA GLY A 247 11.48 31.82 -3.64
C GLY A 247 10.38 31.77 -4.70
N ARG A 248 10.69 32.19 -5.94
CA ARG A 248 9.72 32.17 -7.04
C ARG A 248 9.27 30.75 -7.40
N ARG A 249 10.21 29.80 -7.46
CA ARG A 249 9.91 28.39 -7.77
C ARG A 249 9.14 27.72 -6.66
N ASP A 250 9.53 27.95 -5.41
CA ASP A 250 8.83 27.41 -4.24
C ASP A 250 7.39 27.93 -4.17
N LEU A 251 7.19 29.24 -4.32
CA LEU A 251 5.84 29.83 -4.33
C LEU A 251 5.00 29.31 -5.50
N ALA A 252 5.57 29.14 -6.69
CA ALA A 252 4.87 28.59 -7.84
C ALA A 252 4.45 27.12 -7.64
N SER A 253 5.18 26.37 -6.81
CA SER A 253 4.87 24.96 -6.51
C SER A 253 3.71 24.76 -5.53
N ILE A 254 3.27 25.81 -4.83
CA ILE A 254 2.16 25.72 -3.88
C ILE A 254 0.86 25.44 -4.62
N ASP A 255 0.19 24.36 -4.22
CA ASP A 255 -1.17 23.98 -4.62
C ASP A 255 -2.03 23.83 -3.37
N LEU A 256 -3.12 24.60 -3.29
CA LEU A 256 -4.09 24.56 -2.18
C LEU A 256 -5.37 23.81 -2.57
N GLY A 257 -5.43 23.21 -3.76
CA GLY A 257 -6.64 22.58 -4.30
C GLY A 257 -7.71 23.59 -4.72
N ASP A 258 -8.98 23.18 -4.69
CA ASP A 258 -10.10 24.06 -5.00
C ASP A 258 -10.36 25.05 -3.85
N THR A 259 -10.05 26.31 -4.12
CA THR A 259 -10.17 27.42 -3.17
C THR A 259 -11.48 28.19 -3.31
N SER A 260 -12.38 27.79 -4.21
CA SER A 260 -13.62 28.52 -4.52
C SER A 260 -14.81 28.16 -3.62
N ALA A 261 -14.71 27.08 -2.85
CA ALA A 261 -15.82 26.52 -2.08
C ALA A 261 -15.35 25.80 -0.80
N VAL A 262 -14.43 26.40 -0.05
CA VAL A 262 -13.77 25.77 1.11
C VAL A 262 -14.75 25.57 2.27
N THR A 263 -14.76 24.36 2.83
CA THR A 263 -15.55 23.96 4.01
C THR A 263 -14.72 23.30 5.11
N ALA A 264 -13.42 23.10 4.90
CA ALA A 264 -12.49 22.43 5.80
C ALA A 264 -11.13 23.16 5.84
N ASP A 265 -10.30 22.82 6.81
CA ASP A 265 -8.97 23.41 6.99
C ASP A 265 -8.06 23.21 5.78
N LEU A 266 -7.26 24.23 5.48
CA LEU A 266 -6.27 24.21 4.41
C LEU A 266 -4.92 23.72 4.92
N LYS A 267 -4.24 22.87 4.15
CA LYS A 267 -2.86 22.48 4.43
C LYS A 267 -1.90 23.51 3.83
N LEU A 268 -1.31 24.35 4.69
CA LEU A 268 -0.39 25.41 4.28
C LEU A 268 1.07 24.94 4.43
N PRO A 269 1.86 24.79 3.36
CA PRO A 269 3.26 24.41 3.46
C PRO A 269 4.09 25.51 4.14
N VAL A 270 4.93 25.12 5.10
CA VAL A 270 5.86 26.03 5.81
C VAL A 270 7.28 25.99 5.23
N THR A 271 7.54 25.08 4.30
CA THR A 271 8.81 24.94 3.58
C THR A 271 8.58 24.64 2.11
N GLY A 272 9.42 25.18 1.23
CA GLY A 272 9.41 24.87 -0.19
C GLY A 272 10.47 23.84 -0.61
N PRO A 273 10.28 23.13 -1.75
CA PRO A 273 11.22 22.13 -2.26
C PRO A 273 12.63 22.65 -2.58
N TYR A 274 12.79 23.96 -2.78
CA TYR A 274 14.07 24.64 -3.01
C TYR A 274 14.63 25.29 -1.74
N GLY A 275 14.11 24.92 -0.56
CA GLY A 275 14.66 25.26 0.74
C GLY A 275 14.16 26.58 1.32
N SER A 276 13.15 27.22 0.73
CA SER A 276 12.52 28.38 1.38
C SER A 276 11.79 27.98 2.66
N THR A 277 11.84 28.88 3.65
CA THR A 277 10.80 28.94 4.68
C THR A 277 9.65 29.77 4.11
N ILE A 278 8.43 29.23 4.15
CA ILE A 278 7.24 29.89 3.63
C ILE A 278 6.47 30.46 4.82
N ALA A 279 6.35 31.79 4.85
CA ALA A 279 5.52 32.50 5.81
C ALA A 279 4.16 32.82 5.21
N TRP A 280 3.09 32.60 5.97
CA TRP A 280 1.72 32.87 5.54
C TRP A 280 1.14 34.09 6.23
N HIS A 281 0.48 34.93 5.46
CA HIS A 281 -0.37 36.01 5.94
C HIS A 281 -1.81 35.77 5.48
N SER A 282 -2.76 36.15 6.33
CA SER A 282 -4.18 36.14 6.00
C SER A 282 -4.75 37.55 6.14
N SER A 283 -5.49 37.97 5.12
CA SER A 283 -6.26 39.22 5.15
C SER A 283 -7.42 39.19 6.15
N ASP A 284 -7.88 38.00 6.56
CA ASP A 284 -8.87 37.82 7.63
C ASP A 284 -8.56 36.52 8.42
N PRO A 285 -7.70 36.61 9.46
CA PRO A 285 -7.32 35.46 10.29
C PRO A 285 -8.48 34.85 11.08
N ALA A 286 -9.60 35.55 11.25
CA ALA A 286 -10.77 35.01 11.92
C ALA A 286 -11.52 34.01 11.04
N VAL A 287 -11.47 34.17 9.71
CA VAL A 287 -12.08 33.26 8.74
C VAL A 287 -11.10 32.18 8.28
N VAL A 288 -9.86 32.54 7.92
CA VAL A 288 -8.79 31.58 7.62
C VAL A 288 -7.52 32.02 8.32
N SER A 289 -7.07 31.24 9.30
CA SER A 289 -5.85 31.53 10.06
C SER A 289 -4.57 31.28 9.25
N THR A 290 -3.42 31.74 9.75
CA THR A 290 -2.11 31.54 9.13
C THR A 290 -1.59 30.10 9.19
N THR A 291 -2.25 29.23 9.95
CA THR A 291 -1.97 27.78 9.96
C THR A 291 -2.93 27.00 9.05
N GLY A 292 -3.92 27.68 8.46
CA GLY A 292 -4.90 27.09 7.57
C GLY A 292 -6.20 26.66 8.24
N ALA A 293 -6.36 26.88 9.56
CA ALA A 293 -7.64 26.62 10.23
C ALA A 293 -8.74 27.54 9.68
N VAL A 294 -9.89 26.97 9.33
CA VAL A 294 -11.03 27.63 8.67
C VAL A 294 -12.21 27.76 9.63
N THR A 295 -12.67 28.99 9.85
CA THR A 295 -13.92 29.29 10.54
C THR A 295 -14.99 29.66 9.53
N ARG A 296 -16.00 28.79 9.39
CA ARG A 296 -17.10 29.02 8.45
C ARG A 296 -18.05 30.10 8.98
N PRO A 297 -18.55 31.00 8.11
CA PRO A 297 -19.63 31.93 8.47
C PRO A 297 -20.86 31.20 9.02
N ALA A 298 -21.65 31.87 9.85
CA ALA A 298 -22.90 31.31 10.37
C ALA A 298 -23.89 30.97 9.24
N ALA A 299 -24.77 30.00 9.50
CA ALA A 299 -25.79 29.59 8.54
C ALA A 299 -26.66 30.77 8.06
N GLY A 300 -26.98 30.79 6.77
CA GLY A 300 -27.72 31.89 6.12
C GLY A 300 -26.89 33.14 5.79
N SER A 301 -25.62 33.19 6.18
CA SER A 301 -24.71 34.29 5.80
C SER A 301 -24.18 34.11 4.36
N ALA A 302 -23.72 35.20 3.75
CA ALA A 302 -22.98 35.11 2.49
C ALA A 302 -21.61 34.41 2.70
N PRO A 303 -21.05 33.74 1.67
CA PRO A 303 -19.69 33.21 1.73
C PRO A 303 -18.66 34.30 2.05
N ALA A 304 -17.66 33.97 2.87
CA ALA A 304 -16.55 34.88 3.17
C ALA A 304 -15.43 34.70 2.14
N THR A 305 -14.76 35.80 1.75
CA THR A 305 -13.57 35.75 0.89
C THR A 305 -12.35 36.21 1.68
N VAL A 306 -11.29 35.41 1.63
CA VAL A 306 -9.99 35.71 2.25
C VAL A 306 -8.89 35.60 1.20
N THR A 307 -8.00 36.58 1.16
CA THR A 307 -6.71 36.45 0.46
C THR A 307 -5.66 35.91 1.43
N LEU A 308 -5.07 34.77 1.10
CA LEU A 308 -3.86 34.26 1.74
C LEU A 308 -2.64 34.64 0.91
N THR A 309 -1.59 35.14 1.57
CA THR A 309 -0.33 35.52 0.92
C THR A 309 0.80 34.65 1.47
N ALA A 310 1.39 33.82 0.60
CA ALA A 310 2.59 33.07 0.89
C ALA A 310 3.82 33.93 0.57
N THR A 311 4.80 33.98 1.47
CA THR A 311 6.05 34.73 1.31
C THR A 311 7.25 33.80 1.44
N ALA A 312 8.16 33.83 0.48
CA ALA A 312 9.41 33.05 0.47
C ALA A 312 10.54 33.89 -0.11
N PHE A 313 11.66 34.02 0.61
CA PHE A 313 12.81 34.83 0.18
C PHE A 313 12.45 36.25 -0.30
N GLY A 314 11.50 36.89 0.37
CA GLY A 314 11.00 38.23 0.02
C GLY A 314 10.08 38.29 -1.21
N GLN A 315 9.83 37.18 -1.90
CA GLN A 315 8.82 37.05 -2.95
C GLN A 315 7.47 36.68 -2.34
N THR A 316 6.37 37.03 -3.02
CA THR A 316 4.99 36.76 -2.56
C THR A 316 4.13 36.11 -3.64
N ARG A 317 3.21 35.24 -3.24
CA ARG A 317 2.11 34.73 -4.09
C ARG A 317 0.81 34.75 -3.31
N GLU A 318 -0.26 35.21 -3.96
CA GLU A 318 -1.59 35.31 -3.36
C GLU A 318 -2.52 34.18 -3.83
N PHE A 319 -3.40 33.77 -2.91
CA PHE A 319 -4.46 32.81 -3.12
C PHE A 319 -5.78 33.40 -2.64
N ARG A 320 -6.78 33.41 -3.51
CA ARG A 320 -8.14 33.83 -3.14
C ARG A 320 -8.93 32.62 -2.65
N ILE A 321 -9.31 32.65 -1.39
CA ILE A 321 -10.06 31.61 -0.72
C ILE A 321 -11.50 32.08 -0.52
N THR A 322 -12.48 31.27 -0.92
CA THR A 322 -13.89 31.49 -0.64
C THR A 322 -14.39 30.40 0.31
N VAL A 323 -14.74 30.81 1.53
CA VAL A 323 -15.23 29.91 2.59
C VAL A 323 -16.76 29.92 2.59
N ARG A 324 -17.36 28.74 2.47
CA ARG A 324 -18.82 28.58 2.50
C ARG A 324 -19.39 28.70 3.92
N PRO A 325 -20.57 29.32 4.09
CA PRO A 325 -21.25 29.35 5.37
C PRO A 325 -21.59 27.94 5.85
N GLN A 326 -21.86 27.79 7.15
CA GLN A 326 -22.48 26.58 7.71
C GLN A 326 -23.83 26.30 7.04
N LEU A 327 -24.21 25.02 6.98
CA LEU A 327 -25.53 24.64 6.46
C LEU A 327 -26.62 25.16 7.41
N THR A 328 -27.70 25.67 6.82
CA THR A 328 -28.96 25.92 7.53
C THR A 328 -29.59 24.62 7.98
N ASP A 329 -30.47 24.68 8.98
CA ASP A 329 -31.13 23.47 9.47
C ASP A 329 -32.02 22.80 8.40
N ASP A 330 -32.64 23.58 7.51
CA ASP A 330 -33.40 23.07 6.36
C ASP A 330 -32.48 22.32 5.37
N GLU A 331 -31.32 22.89 5.03
CA GLU A 331 -30.32 22.20 4.19
C GLU A 331 -29.81 20.91 4.85
N LYS A 332 -29.54 20.93 6.16
CA LYS A 332 -29.13 19.71 6.89
C LYS A 332 -30.21 18.63 6.80
N VAL A 333 -31.47 18.99 7.05
CA VAL A 333 -32.61 18.07 7.00
C VAL A 333 -32.81 17.54 5.58
N ALA A 334 -32.71 18.39 4.56
CA ALA A 334 -32.84 17.98 3.16
C ALA A 334 -31.72 17.02 2.72
N GLU A 335 -30.47 17.31 3.08
CA GLU A 335 -29.34 16.41 2.80
C GLU A 335 -29.45 15.09 3.56
N ALA A 336 -29.88 15.12 4.82
CA ALA A 336 -30.13 13.90 5.61
C ALA A 336 -31.30 13.07 5.06
N ASP A 337 -32.39 13.70 4.63
CA ASP A 337 -33.51 13.03 3.95
C ASP A 337 -33.06 12.35 2.68
N ALA A 338 -32.28 13.04 1.83
CA ALA A 338 -31.76 12.48 0.60
C ALA A 338 -30.85 11.26 0.86
N ALA A 339 -30.00 11.33 1.88
CA ALA A 339 -29.06 10.26 2.23
C ALA A 339 -29.70 9.08 2.97
N LEU A 340 -30.84 9.28 3.65
CA LEU A 340 -31.46 8.23 4.45
C LEU A 340 -32.01 7.09 3.59
N VAL A 341 -31.54 5.87 3.84
CA VAL A 341 -31.96 4.65 3.16
C VAL A 341 -32.37 3.57 4.16
N VAL A 342 -33.25 2.67 3.72
CA VAL A 342 -33.52 1.39 4.39
C VAL A 342 -33.01 0.31 3.44
N TRP A 343 -31.94 -0.38 3.83
CA TRP A 343 -31.33 -1.45 3.02
C TRP A 343 -32.31 -2.60 2.82
N ASP A 344 -32.22 -3.26 1.67
CA ASP A 344 -33.02 -4.43 1.31
C ASP A 344 -34.55 -4.21 1.41
N GLN A 345 -35.04 -2.97 1.30
CA GLN A 345 -36.44 -2.61 1.60
C GLN A 345 -37.48 -3.49 0.88
N ASP A 346 -37.17 -4.08 -0.28
CA ASP A 346 -38.09 -4.92 -1.04
C ASP A 346 -38.01 -6.43 -0.70
N ASP A 347 -37.05 -6.84 0.14
CA ASP A 347 -36.81 -8.24 0.55
C ASP A 347 -36.16 -8.32 1.95
N ILE A 348 -36.87 -7.86 2.99
CA ILE A 348 -36.38 -7.95 4.38
C ILE A 348 -36.47 -9.38 4.90
N ARG A 349 -35.32 -9.91 5.31
CA ARG A 349 -35.14 -11.30 5.79
C ARG A 349 -34.65 -11.42 7.24
N GLY A 350 -34.44 -10.32 7.94
CA GLY A 350 -34.04 -10.32 9.35
C GLY A 350 -34.11 -8.92 9.93
N ASN A 351 -33.59 -8.76 11.14
CA ASN A 351 -33.54 -7.46 11.81
C ASN A 351 -32.81 -6.42 10.95
N ILE A 352 -33.31 -5.19 10.96
CA ILE A 352 -32.76 -4.07 10.18
C ILE A 352 -32.16 -2.99 11.07
N THR A 353 -31.20 -2.25 10.52
CA THR A 353 -30.65 -1.04 11.15
C THR A 353 -31.52 0.15 10.76
N LEU A 354 -32.10 0.81 11.77
CA LEU A 354 -32.81 2.08 11.60
C LEU A 354 -32.02 3.18 12.34
N PRO A 355 -31.28 4.05 11.63
CA PRO A 355 -30.43 5.04 12.28
C PRO A 355 -31.27 6.05 13.05
N THR A 356 -30.80 6.44 14.24
CA THR A 356 -31.40 7.50 15.06
C THR A 356 -30.75 8.86 14.83
N THR A 357 -29.66 8.90 14.07
CA THR A 357 -28.93 10.11 13.67
C THR A 357 -28.60 10.06 12.18
N GLY A 358 -28.77 11.17 11.47
CA GLY A 358 -28.43 11.32 10.05
C GLY A 358 -27.21 12.21 9.81
N LEU A 359 -27.05 12.64 8.56
CA LEU A 359 -26.03 13.62 8.20
C LEU A 359 -26.17 14.90 9.02
N HIS A 360 -25.04 15.57 9.27
CA HIS A 360 -24.96 16.83 9.99
C HIS A 360 -25.52 16.81 11.43
N GLY A 361 -25.60 15.62 12.04
CA GLY A 361 -26.14 15.45 13.39
C GLY A 361 -27.65 15.60 13.48
N THR A 362 -28.37 15.48 12.36
CA THR A 362 -29.84 15.44 12.35
C THR A 362 -30.36 14.29 13.20
N GLU A 363 -31.43 14.51 13.96
CA GLU A 363 -32.10 13.47 14.73
C GLU A 363 -33.13 12.76 13.86
N ILE A 364 -33.22 11.43 13.98
CA ILE A 364 -34.17 10.59 13.24
C ILE A 364 -34.98 9.76 14.21
N THR A 365 -36.32 9.85 14.12
CA THR A 365 -37.23 8.98 14.85
C THR A 365 -38.09 8.15 13.90
N TRP A 366 -38.34 6.90 14.26
CA TRP A 366 -39.01 5.94 13.40
C TRP A 366 -40.39 5.54 13.93
N ARG A 367 -41.33 5.34 13.00
CA ARG A 367 -42.64 4.75 13.29
C ARG A 367 -42.99 3.70 12.24
N SER A 368 -43.49 2.57 12.71
CA SER A 368 -44.03 1.51 11.87
C SER A 368 -45.56 1.53 11.92
N ASN A 369 -46.21 1.37 10.77
CA ASN A 369 -47.66 1.15 10.73
C ASN A 369 -48.06 -0.29 11.14
N LYS A 370 -47.08 -1.21 11.27
CA LYS A 370 -47.25 -2.60 11.69
C LYS A 370 -46.14 -2.96 12.69
N PRO A 371 -46.20 -2.43 13.93
CA PRO A 371 -45.13 -2.63 14.92
C PRO A 371 -44.90 -4.08 15.34
N GLY A 372 -45.88 -4.97 15.14
CA GLY A 372 -45.73 -6.41 15.36
C GLY A 372 -45.04 -7.17 14.21
N VAL A 373 -44.65 -6.47 13.13
CA VAL A 373 -43.89 -7.05 12.00
C VAL A 373 -42.52 -6.39 11.90
N ILE A 374 -42.46 -5.06 12.00
CA ILE A 374 -41.20 -4.32 12.17
C ILE A 374 -41.43 -3.29 13.27
N THR A 375 -40.62 -3.32 14.33
CA THR A 375 -40.68 -2.35 15.43
C THR A 375 -40.11 -0.97 14.99
N ALA A 376 -40.20 0.04 15.86
CA ALA A 376 -39.55 1.33 15.61
C ALA A 376 -38.01 1.26 15.72
N THR A 377 -37.48 0.20 16.34
CA THR A 377 -36.05 -0.05 16.55
C THR A 377 -35.48 -1.07 15.56
N GLY A 378 -36.31 -1.62 14.66
CA GLY A 378 -35.87 -2.44 13.54
C GLY A 378 -35.83 -3.95 13.81
N GLU A 379 -36.37 -4.43 14.93
CA GLU A 379 -36.62 -5.87 15.10
C GLU A 379 -37.73 -6.32 14.15
N VAL A 380 -37.56 -7.49 13.52
CA VAL A 380 -38.44 -8.01 12.48
C VAL A 380 -39.02 -9.36 12.89
N GLU A 381 -40.35 -9.45 12.86
CA GLU A 381 -41.08 -10.71 12.94
C GLU A 381 -41.53 -11.12 11.54
N ARG A 382 -41.02 -12.23 11.03
CA ARG A 382 -41.29 -12.70 9.67
C ARG A 382 -42.57 -13.56 9.62
N PRO A 383 -43.38 -13.47 8.54
CA PRO A 383 -44.46 -14.42 8.30
C PRO A 383 -43.95 -15.87 8.26
N ALA A 384 -44.79 -16.83 8.63
CA ALA A 384 -44.40 -18.23 8.62
C ALA A 384 -44.19 -18.76 7.18
N PHE A 385 -43.44 -19.85 7.04
CA PHE A 385 -43.28 -20.52 5.74
C PHE A 385 -44.63 -20.82 5.07
N GLY A 386 -44.75 -20.51 3.77
CA GLY A 386 -45.97 -20.68 2.98
C GLY A 386 -46.97 -19.51 3.09
N GLU A 387 -46.77 -18.57 4.01
CA GLU A 387 -47.56 -17.34 4.06
C GLU A 387 -47.16 -16.33 2.98
N LYS A 388 -47.92 -15.24 2.84
CA LYS A 388 -47.62 -14.17 1.88
C LYS A 388 -46.68 -13.13 2.50
N PRO A 389 -45.76 -12.54 1.71
CA PRO A 389 -44.96 -11.40 2.18
C PRO A 389 -45.83 -10.26 2.72
N VAL A 390 -45.36 -9.61 3.78
CA VAL A 390 -46.08 -8.53 4.46
C VAL A 390 -45.46 -7.18 4.12
N LYS A 391 -46.28 -6.27 3.58
CA LYS A 391 -45.87 -4.88 3.34
C LYS A 391 -46.05 -4.04 4.59
N VAL A 392 -45.00 -3.31 4.97
CA VAL A 392 -44.93 -2.38 6.11
C VAL A 392 -44.57 -1.00 5.58
N GLN A 393 -45.16 0.04 6.15
CA GLN A 393 -44.74 1.42 5.90
C GLN A 393 -43.99 1.93 7.13
N LEU A 394 -42.70 2.15 6.98
CA LEU A 394 -41.88 2.86 7.95
C LEU A 394 -41.93 4.35 7.63
N THR A 395 -42.02 5.17 8.66
CA THR A 395 -41.94 6.63 8.56
C THR A 395 -40.79 7.12 9.43
N ALA A 396 -39.78 7.72 8.80
CA ALA A 396 -38.72 8.43 9.46
C ALA A 396 -39.11 9.91 9.58
N GLU A 397 -39.00 10.47 10.77
CA GLU A 397 -39.10 11.91 11.03
C GLU A 397 -37.68 12.41 11.32
N ILE A 398 -37.18 13.29 10.45
CA ILE A 398 -35.82 13.81 10.45
C ILE A 398 -35.88 15.27 10.89
N SER A 399 -34.98 15.70 11.76
CA SER A 399 -35.00 17.07 12.28
C SER A 399 -33.61 17.65 12.58
N ALA A 400 -33.51 18.98 12.44
CA ALA A 400 -32.42 19.80 12.95
C ALA A 400 -33.01 21.13 13.44
N GLY A 401 -32.71 21.53 14.67
CA GLY A 401 -33.26 22.75 15.25
C GLY A 401 -34.80 22.74 15.24
N ALA A 402 -35.41 23.71 14.55
CA ALA A 402 -36.85 23.80 14.38
C ALA A 402 -37.37 23.15 13.08
N GLU A 403 -36.47 22.78 12.17
CA GLU A 403 -36.82 22.23 10.86
C GLU A 403 -37.02 20.70 10.94
N THR A 404 -38.03 20.21 10.23
CA THR A 404 -38.36 18.78 10.22
C THR A 404 -38.95 18.34 8.89
N THR A 405 -38.65 17.12 8.47
CA THR A 405 -39.29 16.44 7.35
C THR A 405 -39.66 14.99 7.69
N ARG A 406 -40.52 14.39 6.87
CA ARG A 406 -40.95 13.00 7.02
C ARG A 406 -40.72 12.20 5.73
N LYS A 407 -39.89 11.15 5.83
CA LYS A 407 -39.67 10.20 4.74
C LYS A 407 -40.44 8.91 4.99
N LYS A 408 -41.08 8.36 3.96
CA LYS A 408 -41.81 7.10 4.04
C LYS A 408 -41.11 6.03 3.22
N PHE A 409 -40.86 4.89 3.84
CA PHE A 409 -40.31 3.70 3.20
C PHE A 409 -41.40 2.64 3.13
N LYS A 410 -41.59 2.06 1.93
CA LYS A 410 -42.45 0.89 1.75
C LYS A 410 -41.53 -0.31 1.79
N VAL A 411 -41.68 -1.11 2.83
CA VAL A 411 -40.83 -2.25 3.12
C VAL A 411 -41.64 -3.54 2.90
N THR A 412 -41.02 -4.58 2.35
CA THR A 412 -41.61 -5.90 2.17
C THR A 412 -40.83 -6.91 3.02
N VAL A 413 -41.51 -7.53 3.97
CA VAL A 413 -40.96 -8.60 4.81
C VAL A 413 -41.28 -9.95 4.19
N THR A 414 -40.25 -10.72 3.90
CA THR A 414 -40.35 -12.03 3.23
C THR A 414 -40.60 -13.13 4.28
N PRO A 415 -41.51 -14.10 4.00
CA PRO A 415 -41.77 -15.21 4.91
C PRO A 415 -40.52 -16.05 5.19
N LEU A 416 -40.49 -16.74 6.32
CA LEU A 416 -39.42 -17.68 6.69
C LEU A 416 -39.24 -18.77 5.60
N PRO A 417 -38.00 -19.26 5.39
CA PRO A 417 -37.76 -20.41 4.53
C PRO A 417 -38.38 -21.68 5.13
N GLU A 418 -38.49 -22.72 4.30
CA GLU A 418 -38.74 -24.06 4.81
C GLU A 418 -37.54 -24.54 5.63
N GLU A 419 -37.79 -25.04 6.84
CA GLU A 419 -36.74 -25.66 7.64
C GLU A 419 -36.36 -27.02 7.04
N GLN A 420 -35.07 -27.20 6.75
CA GLN A 420 -34.54 -28.41 6.11
C GLN A 420 -33.34 -28.92 6.89
N ALA A 421 -33.21 -30.24 6.98
CA ALA A 421 -32.04 -30.86 7.59
C ALA A 421 -30.77 -30.55 6.76
N TYR A 422 -29.65 -30.44 7.46
CA TYR A 422 -28.35 -30.34 6.81
C TYR A 422 -27.88 -31.71 6.32
N GLU A 423 -27.38 -31.74 5.08
CA GLU A 423 -26.91 -32.95 4.40
C GLU A 423 -25.49 -32.82 3.85
N GLY A 424 -24.80 -31.74 4.22
CA GLY A 424 -23.36 -31.61 4.03
C GLY A 424 -22.85 -30.27 4.52
N TYR A 425 -21.69 -29.88 3.98
CA TYR A 425 -20.97 -28.69 4.38
C TYR A 425 -20.35 -27.98 3.16
N LEU A 426 -20.31 -26.66 3.21
CA LEU A 426 -19.54 -25.79 2.35
C LEU A 426 -18.31 -25.31 3.14
N PHE A 427 -17.14 -25.38 2.54
CA PHE A 427 -15.90 -24.86 3.12
C PHE A 427 -15.41 -23.66 2.31
N GLY A 428 -15.46 -22.47 2.88
CA GLY A 428 -14.80 -21.27 2.35
C GLY A 428 -13.38 -21.15 2.88
N TYR A 429 -12.40 -20.98 2.00
CA TYR A 429 -10.98 -20.91 2.39
C TYR A 429 -10.17 -20.09 1.37
N PHE A 430 -8.92 -19.78 1.68
CA PHE A 430 -7.92 -19.30 0.72
C PHE A 430 -6.73 -20.28 0.66
N THR A 431 -5.82 -20.13 -0.29
CA THR A 431 -4.73 -21.11 -0.55
C THR A 431 -3.32 -20.62 -0.23
N GLY A 432 -3.20 -19.37 0.21
CA GLY A 432 -1.96 -18.75 0.67
C GLY A 432 -1.30 -17.83 -0.36
N GLU A 433 -0.22 -17.17 0.05
CA GLU A 433 0.52 -16.17 -0.73
C GLU A 433 1.44 -16.74 -1.82
N GLY A 434 1.41 -18.06 -2.04
CA GLY A 434 2.27 -18.74 -3.01
C GLY A 434 1.93 -18.47 -4.49
N SER A 435 0.77 -17.87 -4.77
CA SER A 435 0.32 -17.53 -6.12
C SER A 435 -0.46 -16.22 -6.15
N ALA A 436 -0.56 -15.58 -7.31
CA ALA A 436 -1.25 -14.30 -7.47
C ALA A 436 -2.76 -14.36 -7.16
N THR A 437 -3.35 -15.56 -7.20
CA THR A 437 -4.77 -15.80 -6.92
C THR A 437 -4.99 -16.56 -5.62
N GLY A 438 -3.93 -16.91 -4.88
CA GLY A 438 -4.06 -17.77 -3.69
C GLY A 438 -4.64 -17.04 -2.47
N GLU A 439 -4.60 -15.71 -2.49
CA GLU A 439 -5.25 -14.82 -1.53
C GLU A 439 -6.58 -14.33 -2.11
N GLN A 440 -7.44 -15.27 -2.49
CA GLN A 440 -8.81 -15.05 -2.94
C GLN A 440 -9.74 -16.10 -2.29
N VAL A 441 -11.07 -15.97 -2.42
CA VAL A 441 -12.01 -16.92 -1.80
C VAL A 441 -12.18 -18.14 -2.69
N HIS A 442 -11.89 -19.33 -2.17
CA HIS A 442 -12.13 -20.63 -2.78
C HIS A 442 -13.21 -21.39 -2.00
N PHE A 443 -13.93 -22.29 -2.69
CA PHE A 443 -14.91 -23.17 -2.07
C PHE A 443 -14.55 -24.65 -2.25
N ALA A 444 -14.96 -25.46 -1.27
CA ALA A 444 -15.00 -26.91 -1.35
C ALA A 444 -16.32 -27.42 -0.76
N ALA A 445 -16.78 -28.59 -1.19
CA ALA A 445 -18.00 -29.21 -0.69
C ALA A 445 -17.71 -30.57 -0.10
N SER A 446 -18.32 -30.88 1.04
CA SER A 446 -18.19 -32.21 1.65
C SER A 446 -18.93 -33.28 0.85
N ARG A 447 -18.51 -34.54 0.98
CA ARG A 447 -19.21 -35.70 0.42
C ARG A 447 -20.38 -36.10 1.32
N GLY A 448 -21.52 -35.45 1.13
CA GLY A 448 -22.66 -35.57 2.03
C GLY A 448 -22.29 -35.09 3.44
N ASN A 449 -22.79 -35.75 4.48
CA ASN A 449 -22.51 -35.42 5.88
C ASN A 449 -21.11 -35.85 6.39
N ASP A 450 -20.22 -36.33 5.51
CA ASP A 450 -18.84 -36.63 5.89
C ASP A 450 -18.02 -35.34 6.03
N ALA A 451 -17.83 -34.89 7.28
CA ALA A 451 -17.06 -33.71 7.62
C ALA A 451 -15.56 -33.82 7.25
N LEU A 452 -15.05 -35.00 6.92
CA LEU A 452 -13.63 -35.24 6.69
C LEU A 452 -13.30 -35.51 5.22
N LYS A 453 -14.28 -35.52 4.30
CA LYS A 453 -14.06 -35.80 2.87
C LYS A 453 -14.62 -34.68 2.00
N TRP A 454 -13.74 -34.00 1.28
CA TRP A 454 -14.06 -32.79 0.54
C TRP A 454 -13.67 -32.90 -0.93
N ASP A 455 -14.45 -32.23 -1.78
CA ASP A 455 -14.13 -32.01 -3.18
C ASP A 455 -13.94 -30.50 -3.40
N GLU A 456 -12.84 -30.10 -4.03
CA GLU A 456 -12.62 -28.72 -4.46
C GLU A 456 -13.69 -28.32 -5.49
N LEU A 457 -14.29 -27.14 -5.30
CA LEU A 457 -15.23 -26.58 -6.26
C LEU A 457 -14.51 -25.67 -7.26
N ASN A 458 -15.19 -25.37 -8.37
CA ASN A 458 -14.69 -24.49 -9.43
C ASN A 458 -13.31 -24.89 -9.98
N LYS A 459 -13.04 -26.21 -10.02
CA LYS A 459 -11.74 -26.79 -10.39
C LYS A 459 -10.55 -26.21 -9.60
N GLY A 460 -10.78 -25.82 -8.35
CA GLY A 460 -9.78 -25.20 -7.47
C GLY A 460 -9.52 -23.72 -7.74
N ASN A 461 -10.22 -23.08 -8.68
CA ASN A 461 -10.09 -21.63 -8.92
C ASN A 461 -10.90 -20.82 -7.91
N PRO A 462 -10.53 -19.54 -7.66
CA PRO A 462 -11.32 -18.68 -6.80
C PRO A 462 -12.77 -18.53 -7.28
N VAL A 463 -13.70 -18.48 -6.34
CA VAL A 463 -15.12 -18.19 -6.55
C VAL A 463 -15.40 -16.70 -6.43
N LEU A 464 -14.79 -16.02 -5.44
CA LEU A 464 -14.86 -14.57 -5.29
C LEU A 464 -13.46 -13.97 -5.30
N THR A 465 -13.35 -12.81 -5.93
CA THR A 465 -12.11 -12.05 -6.02
C THR A 465 -12.29 -10.61 -5.58
N SER A 466 -11.31 -10.06 -4.86
CA SER A 466 -11.33 -8.68 -4.41
C SER A 466 -10.88 -7.70 -5.51
N ALA A 467 -11.69 -6.68 -5.77
CA ALA A 467 -11.40 -5.55 -6.64
C ALA A 467 -11.07 -4.26 -5.87
N SER A 468 -11.30 -4.24 -4.56
CA SER A 468 -11.08 -3.10 -3.65
C SER A 468 -9.91 -3.35 -2.69
N GLY A 469 -9.53 -2.34 -1.90
CA GLY A 469 -8.48 -2.47 -0.89
C GLY A 469 -7.12 -2.91 -1.45
N ASP A 470 -6.46 -3.82 -0.75
CA ASP A 470 -5.20 -4.45 -1.15
C ASP A 470 -5.38 -5.49 -2.27
N LYS A 471 -6.63 -5.82 -2.63
CA LYS A 471 -7.02 -6.77 -3.69
C LYS A 471 -6.57 -8.21 -3.42
N GLY A 472 -6.23 -8.53 -2.18
CA GLY A 472 -6.10 -9.88 -1.66
C GLY A 472 -7.12 -10.08 -0.56
N VAL A 473 -7.73 -11.26 -0.50
CA VAL A 473 -8.63 -11.64 0.60
C VAL A 473 -8.18 -12.93 1.25
N ARG A 474 -8.10 -12.88 2.57
CA ARG A 474 -7.67 -13.98 3.45
C ARG A 474 -8.75 -14.25 4.49
N ASP A 475 -8.67 -15.41 5.11
CA ASP A 475 -9.51 -15.79 6.25
C ASP A 475 -11.03 -15.63 5.98
N PRO A 476 -11.58 -16.17 4.87
CA PRO A 476 -12.99 -15.98 4.56
C PRO A 476 -13.89 -16.71 5.57
N PHE A 477 -14.78 -15.95 6.20
CA PHE A 477 -15.77 -16.46 7.14
C PHE A 477 -17.19 -16.31 6.60
N ILE A 478 -17.93 -17.42 6.57
CA ILE A 478 -19.32 -17.46 6.08
C ILE A 478 -20.26 -17.77 7.24
N ILE A 479 -21.26 -16.92 7.42
CA ILE A 479 -22.33 -17.12 8.41
C ILE A 479 -23.71 -17.12 7.74
N ARG A 480 -24.52 -18.11 8.11
CA ARG A 480 -25.96 -18.13 7.83
C ARG A 480 -26.69 -17.26 8.86
N SER A 481 -27.62 -16.45 8.38
CA SER A 481 -28.57 -15.72 9.22
C SER A 481 -29.39 -16.65 10.13
N PRO A 482 -29.81 -16.18 11.31
CA PRO A 482 -30.58 -17.00 12.25
C PRO A 482 -31.92 -17.46 11.65
N GLU A 483 -32.48 -16.71 10.70
CA GLU A 483 -33.70 -17.07 9.97
C GLU A 483 -33.48 -18.11 8.86
N GLY A 484 -32.23 -18.35 8.46
CA GLY A 484 -31.83 -19.52 7.69
C GLY A 484 -31.61 -19.33 6.19
N ASP A 485 -31.92 -18.17 5.60
CA ASP A 485 -31.99 -17.97 4.14
C ASP A 485 -31.18 -16.79 3.57
N LYS A 486 -30.38 -16.13 4.42
CA LYS A 486 -29.37 -15.14 4.03
C LYS A 486 -28.00 -15.56 4.54
N PHE A 487 -26.96 -15.32 3.75
CA PHE A 487 -25.57 -15.64 4.04
C PHE A 487 -24.72 -14.39 3.91
N TYR A 488 -23.80 -14.20 4.85
CA TYR A 488 -22.78 -13.16 4.79
C TYR A 488 -21.40 -13.81 4.74
N LEU A 489 -20.53 -13.29 3.87
CA LEU A 489 -19.12 -13.62 3.85
C LEU A 489 -18.34 -12.37 4.26
N VAL A 490 -17.50 -12.50 5.28
CA VAL A 490 -16.52 -11.48 5.67
C VAL A 490 -15.10 -12.02 5.46
N ALA A 491 -14.15 -11.16 5.11
CA ALA A 491 -12.76 -11.56 4.90
C ALA A 491 -11.77 -10.43 5.24
N THR A 492 -10.54 -10.81 5.55
CA THR A 492 -9.40 -9.89 5.71
C THR A 492 -9.06 -9.26 4.36
N ASP A 493 -8.97 -7.93 4.30
CA ASP A 493 -8.37 -7.22 3.16
C ASP A 493 -6.83 -7.20 3.32
N LEU A 494 -6.15 -8.14 2.66
CA LEU A 494 -4.69 -8.25 2.74
C LEU A 494 -4.13 -9.02 1.55
N LYS A 495 -3.07 -8.46 0.94
CA LYS A 495 -2.28 -9.10 -0.10
C LYS A 495 -0.80 -9.18 0.26
N MET A 496 -0.33 -10.37 0.63
CA MET A 496 1.08 -10.63 0.91
C MET A 496 1.85 -11.07 -0.33
N HIS A 497 1.18 -11.64 -1.33
CA HIS A 497 1.81 -12.08 -2.57
C HIS A 497 2.54 -10.92 -3.26
N GLY A 498 3.87 -11.01 -3.34
CA GLY A 498 4.74 -10.02 -3.97
C GLY A 498 5.26 -8.89 -3.05
N ASN A 499 4.78 -8.79 -1.81
CA ASN A 499 5.20 -7.77 -0.84
C ASN A 499 6.01 -8.36 0.33
N GLY A 500 5.47 -9.37 1.03
CA GLY A 500 6.19 -10.14 2.05
C GLY A 500 6.55 -9.41 3.37
N ASP A 501 6.25 -8.11 3.50
CA ASP A 501 6.58 -7.32 4.71
C ASP A 501 5.49 -7.43 5.79
N TRP A 502 5.62 -8.45 6.64
CA TRP A 502 4.70 -8.71 7.74
C TRP A 502 4.72 -7.66 8.87
N ASP A 503 5.81 -6.92 9.06
CA ASP A 503 5.84 -5.86 10.08
C ASP A 503 5.07 -4.63 9.58
N LEU A 504 5.27 -4.26 8.31
CA LEU A 504 4.54 -3.16 7.70
C LEU A 504 3.02 -3.39 7.74
N VAL A 505 2.52 -4.57 7.37
CA VAL A 505 1.08 -4.83 7.33
C VAL A 505 0.43 -4.98 8.71
N GLN A 506 1.22 -5.20 9.77
CA GLN A 506 0.73 -5.14 11.15
C GLN A 506 0.69 -3.72 11.72
N ARG A 507 1.54 -2.84 11.19
CA ARG A 507 1.63 -1.43 11.63
C ARG A 507 0.73 -0.54 10.80
N LYS A 508 0.61 -0.80 9.50
CA LYS A 508 0.00 0.11 8.50
C LYS A 508 -0.80 -0.66 7.45
N GLY A 509 -1.34 -1.83 7.81
CA GLY A 509 -2.20 -2.63 6.96
C GLY A 509 -3.62 -2.07 6.86
N SER A 510 -4.46 -2.80 6.13
CA SER A 510 -5.86 -2.43 5.97
C SER A 510 -6.61 -2.41 7.31
N ARG A 511 -7.51 -1.43 7.43
CA ARG A 511 -8.43 -1.25 8.58
C ARG A 511 -9.86 -1.66 8.24
N TYR A 512 -10.01 -2.36 7.12
CA TYR A 512 -11.28 -2.69 6.50
C TYR A 512 -11.49 -4.21 6.50
N VAL A 513 -12.76 -4.60 6.44
CA VAL A 513 -13.19 -5.95 6.11
C VAL A 513 -13.86 -5.94 4.74
N GLU A 514 -13.68 -7.01 3.99
CA GLU A 514 -14.44 -7.24 2.77
C GLU A 514 -15.70 -8.02 3.08
N VAL A 515 -16.83 -7.57 2.54
CA VAL A 515 -18.15 -8.17 2.78
C VAL A 515 -18.84 -8.52 1.46
N TRP A 516 -19.37 -9.74 1.39
CA TRP A 516 -20.35 -10.17 0.39
C TRP A 516 -21.58 -10.73 1.08
N GLU A 517 -22.71 -10.75 0.38
CA GLU A 517 -23.92 -11.42 0.84
C GLU A 517 -24.58 -12.21 -0.28
N SER A 518 -25.30 -13.27 0.09
CA SER A 518 -26.03 -14.14 -0.83
C SER A 518 -27.28 -14.68 -0.16
N THR A 519 -28.28 -15.08 -0.95
CA THR A 519 -29.45 -15.83 -0.49
C THR A 519 -29.43 -17.29 -0.97
N ASP A 520 -28.38 -17.71 -1.68
CA ASP A 520 -28.30 -19.06 -2.25
C ASP A 520 -26.88 -19.64 -2.36
N LEU A 521 -25.88 -18.98 -1.79
CA LEU A 521 -24.45 -19.36 -1.78
C LEU A 521 -23.77 -19.37 -3.17
N VAL A 522 -24.50 -19.03 -4.23
CA VAL A 522 -23.99 -19.02 -5.62
C VAL A 522 -23.94 -17.60 -6.16
N HIS A 523 -25.04 -16.87 -6.04
CA HIS A 523 -25.14 -15.48 -6.47
C HIS A 523 -24.78 -14.58 -5.30
N TRP A 524 -23.55 -14.07 -5.34
CA TRP A 524 -23.04 -13.12 -4.35
C TRP A 524 -23.25 -11.69 -4.87
N GLY A 525 -23.69 -10.81 -3.98
CA GLY A 525 -23.82 -9.38 -4.26
C GLY A 525 -22.48 -8.70 -4.49
N GLU A 526 -22.50 -7.39 -4.73
CA GLU A 526 -21.27 -6.61 -4.89
C GLU A 526 -20.42 -6.62 -3.62
N GLN A 527 -19.10 -6.66 -3.81
CA GLN A 527 -18.11 -6.52 -2.75
C GLN A 527 -18.28 -5.18 -2.05
N ARG A 528 -18.20 -5.20 -0.71
CA ARG A 528 -18.16 -3.99 0.11
C ARG A 528 -16.88 -3.94 0.92
N HIS A 529 -16.12 -2.88 0.74
CA HIS A 529 -14.91 -2.57 1.50
C HIS A 529 -15.29 -1.68 2.69
N VAL A 530 -15.52 -2.30 3.86
CA VAL A 530 -16.12 -1.64 5.02
C VAL A 530 -15.07 -1.39 6.10
N ARG A 531 -14.90 -0.13 6.49
CA ARG A 531 -14.00 0.23 7.58
C ARG A 531 -14.64 -0.15 8.91
N VAL A 532 -13.92 -0.91 9.73
CA VAL A 532 -14.40 -1.31 11.06
C VAL A 532 -13.41 -0.99 12.18
N SER A 533 -12.14 -0.78 11.85
CA SER A 533 -11.10 -0.46 12.84
C SER A 533 -10.84 1.05 12.99
N PRO A 534 -10.50 1.51 14.21
CA PRO A 534 -10.26 2.92 14.52
C PRO A 534 -8.99 3.46 13.84
N GLU A 535 -8.73 4.77 13.93
CA GLU A 535 -7.51 5.36 13.37
C GLU A 535 -6.24 4.75 13.99
N THR A 536 -6.29 4.44 15.28
CA THR A 536 -5.20 3.84 16.08
C THR A 536 -4.90 2.39 15.76
N ALA A 537 -5.67 1.74 14.89
CA ALA A 537 -5.43 0.36 14.50
C ALA A 537 -4.35 0.25 13.40
N GLY A 538 -3.45 -0.71 13.57
CA GLY A 538 -2.46 -1.05 12.53
C GLY A 538 -2.97 -2.04 11.48
N ASN A 539 -4.02 -2.81 11.79
CA ASN A 539 -4.55 -3.87 10.94
C ASN A 539 -5.98 -4.29 11.35
N THR A 540 -6.70 -4.99 10.47
CA THR A 540 -7.97 -5.70 10.73
C THR A 540 -7.87 -7.10 10.16
N TRP A 541 -7.60 -8.11 11.00
CA TRP A 541 -7.28 -9.47 10.53
C TRP A 541 -8.24 -10.54 11.05
N ALA A 542 -8.48 -11.54 10.21
CA ALA A 542 -9.31 -12.71 10.47
C ALA A 542 -10.68 -12.35 11.06
N PRO A 543 -11.53 -11.59 10.34
CA PRO A 543 -12.86 -11.27 10.82
C PRO A 543 -13.74 -12.53 10.80
N GLU A 544 -14.40 -12.80 11.92
CA GLU A 544 -15.51 -13.75 12.00
C GLU A 544 -16.74 -13.06 12.63
N ALA A 545 -17.89 -13.72 12.59
CA ALA A 545 -19.13 -13.20 13.15
C ALA A 545 -19.93 -14.28 13.86
N TYR A 546 -20.68 -13.89 14.89
CA TYR A 546 -21.68 -14.75 15.53
C TYR A 546 -22.92 -13.95 15.89
N TYR A 547 -24.11 -14.55 15.78
CA TYR A 547 -25.36 -13.86 16.12
C TYR A 547 -25.64 -13.89 17.63
N ASP A 548 -25.88 -12.72 18.23
CA ASP A 548 -26.23 -12.56 19.64
C ASP A 548 -27.73 -12.27 19.78
N ASP A 549 -28.50 -13.29 20.13
CA ASP A 549 -29.94 -13.22 20.33
C ASP A 549 -30.35 -12.13 21.33
N SER A 550 -29.50 -11.82 22.32
CA SER A 550 -29.81 -10.86 23.38
C SER A 550 -29.90 -9.41 22.91
N ILE A 551 -29.31 -9.11 21.74
CA ILE A 551 -29.34 -7.79 21.10
C ILE A 551 -29.92 -7.82 19.68
N GLY A 552 -30.22 -9.01 19.16
CA GLY A 552 -30.75 -9.21 17.82
C GLY A 552 -29.81 -8.69 16.74
N ALA A 553 -28.51 -8.93 16.89
CA ALA A 553 -27.46 -8.45 16.00
C ALA A 553 -26.26 -9.41 15.96
N TYR A 554 -25.46 -9.32 14.91
CA TYR A 554 -24.17 -9.99 14.81
C TYR A 554 -23.11 -9.26 15.63
N VAL A 555 -22.28 -10.03 16.31
CA VAL A 555 -21.00 -9.60 16.88
C VAL A 555 -19.93 -10.03 15.88
N VAL A 556 -19.29 -9.06 15.23
CA VAL A 556 -18.20 -9.28 14.28
C VAL A 556 -16.90 -8.98 15.02
N PHE A 557 -15.94 -9.90 14.99
CA PHE A 557 -14.71 -9.80 15.78
C PHE A 557 -13.47 -10.14 14.95
N TRP A 558 -12.36 -9.47 15.24
CA TRP A 558 -11.12 -9.53 14.46
C TRP A 558 -9.90 -9.17 15.32
N ALA A 559 -8.71 -9.48 14.85
CA ALA A 559 -7.46 -9.12 15.51
C ALA A 559 -6.92 -7.77 15.02
N SER A 560 -6.38 -6.96 15.94
CA SER A 560 -5.77 -5.67 15.62
C SER A 560 -4.68 -5.26 16.61
N LYS A 561 -3.58 -4.70 16.10
CA LYS A 561 -2.63 -3.90 16.91
C LYS A 561 -3.19 -2.50 17.12
N LEU A 562 -3.32 -2.08 18.37
CA LEU A 562 -3.73 -0.72 18.74
C LEU A 562 -2.54 0.10 19.20
N TYR A 563 -2.35 1.27 18.59
CA TYR A 563 -1.31 2.26 18.90
C TYR A 563 -1.91 3.43 19.72
N ALA A 564 -1.04 4.21 20.34
CA ALA A 564 -1.46 5.40 21.06
C ALA A 564 -1.91 6.49 20.08
N GLU A 565 -2.88 7.33 20.48
CA GLU A 565 -3.39 8.43 19.64
C GLU A 565 -2.31 9.44 19.25
N ASP A 566 -1.28 9.60 20.08
CA ASP A 566 -0.12 10.46 19.84
C ASP A 566 1.04 9.78 19.08
N ASP A 567 0.85 8.53 18.65
CA ASP A 567 1.74 7.81 17.72
C ASP A 567 1.03 7.55 16.37
N PRO A 568 0.67 8.60 15.60
CA PRO A 568 0.04 8.42 14.28
C PRO A 568 0.97 7.76 13.25
N GLY A 569 2.26 7.60 13.58
CA GLY A 569 3.24 6.89 12.77
C GLY A 569 3.24 5.37 12.97
N HIS A 570 2.55 4.87 14.01
CA HIS A 570 2.53 3.47 14.46
C HIS A 570 3.95 2.90 14.66
N THR A 571 4.80 3.70 15.31
CA THR A 571 6.23 3.42 15.52
C THR A 571 6.51 2.69 16.82
N GLY A 572 5.63 2.82 17.82
CA GLY A 572 5.74 2.12 19.10
C GLY A 572 5.52 0.61 18.98
N ASP A 573 5.89 -0.13 20.01
CA ASP A 573 5.62 -1.56 20.08
C ASP A 573 4.28 -1.84 20.77
N THR A 574 3.50 -2.71 20.16
CA THR A 574 2.20 -3.17 20.65
C THR A 574 1.93 -4.57 20.09
N TYR A 575 0.83 -5.18 20.50
CA TYR A 575 0.46 -6.55 20.17
C TYR A 575 -1.00 -6.63 19.70
N ASN A 576 -1.36 -7.72 19.00
CA ASN A 576 -2.74 -7.89 18.54
C ASN A 576 -3.66 -8.21 19.71
N LYS A 577 -4.79 -7.52 19.75
CA LYS A 577 -5.94 -7.80 20.63
C LYS A 577 -7.10 -8.25 19.76
N MET A 578 -8.03 -9.02 20.32
CA MET A 578 -9.30 -9.23 19.63
C MET A 578 -10.21 -8.05 19.90
N LEU A 579 -10.72 -7.43 18.85
CA LEU A 579 -11.76 -6.39 18.88
C LEU A 579 -13.08 -6.99 18.43
N TYR A 580 -14.19 -6.34 18.77
CA TYR A 580 -15.48 -6.61 18.17
C TYR A 580 -16.26 -5.33 17.88
N ALA A 581 -17.16 -5.39 16.90
CA ALA A 581 -18.24 -4.44 16.68
C ALA A 581 -19.54 -5.20 16.43
N THR A 582 -20.68 -4.52 16.55
CA THR A 582 -22.00 -5.11 16.33
C THR A 582 -22.64 -4.56 15.06
N THR A 583 -23.34 -5.42 14.32
CA THR A 583 -24.07 -5.03 13.09
C THR A 583 -25.32 -5.89 12.92
N ARG A 584 -26.36 -5.36 12.26
CA ARG A 584 -27.50 -6.16 11.77
C ARG A 584 -27.41 -6.48 10.28
N ASP A 585 -26.62 -5.72 9.53
CA ASP A 585 -26.68 -5.66 8.07
C ASP A 585 -25.31 -5.82 7.38
N PHE A 586 -24.21 -5.89 8.13
CA PHE A 586 -22.84 -5.86 7.63
C PHE A 586 -22.54 -4.65 6.71
N ARG A 587 -23.18 -3.52 7.01
CA ARG A 587 -22.99 -2.21 6.36
C ARG A 587 -22.71 -1.15 7.40
N THR A 588 -23.49 -1.18 8.47
CA THR A 588 -23.39 -0.26 9.60
C THR A 588 -22.85 -1.04 10.80
N PHE A 589 -21.75 -0.57 11.36
CA PHE A 589 -21.10 -1.17 12.52
C PHE A 589 -21.13 -0.18 13.67
N SER A 590 -21.27 -0.68 14.90
CA SER A 590 -21.00 0.12 16.10
C SER A 590 -19.50 0.42 16.22
N GLU A 591 -19.17 1.37 17.09
CA GLU A 591 -17.78 1.64 17.45
C GLU A 591 -17.12 0.38 18.03
N PRO A 592 -15.92 0.00 17.55
CA PRO A 592 -15.26 -1.22 17.98
C PRO A 592 -14.84 -1.16 19.45
N GLN A 593 -14.96 -2.29 20.13
CA GLN A 593 -14.57 -2.48 21.53
C GLN A 593 -13.51 -3.57 21.62
N VAL A 594 -12.62 -3.47 22.61
CA VAL A 594 -11.68 -4.57 22.90
C VAL A 594 -12.48 -5.73 23.51
N TRP A 595 -12.34 -6.91 22.90
CA TRP A 595 -12.98 -8.15 23.36
C TRP A 595 -12.02 -8.99 24.21
N VAL A 596 -10.80 -9.20 23.73
CA VAL A 596 -9.79 -10.07 24.36
C VAL A 596 -8.44 -9.36 24.38
N ASP A 597 -7.93 -9.14 25.57
CA ASP A 597 -6.60 -8.57 25.82
C ASP A 597 -5.95 -9.25 27.02
N PRO A 598 -5.22 -10.36 26.80
CA PRO A 598 -4.58 -11.10 27.87
C PRO A 598 -3.20 -10.51 28.26
N GLY A 599 -2.85 -9.33 27.74
CA GLY A 599 -1.52 -8.72 27.92
C GLY A 599 -0.45 -9.21 26.93
N TYR A 600 -0.84 -9.99 25.91
CA TYR A 600 0.03 -10.48 24.85
C TYR A 600 -0.76 -10.69 23.55
N SER A 601 -0.04 -10.89 22.43
CA SER A 601 -0.66 -11.03 21.11
C SER A 601 -1.55 -12.27 21.03
N VAL A 602 -2.78 -12.07 20.59
CA VAL A 602 -3.74 -13.13 20.21
C VAL A 602 -4.37 -12.77 18.86
N ILE A 603 -4.66 -13.78 18.05
CA ILE A 603 -5.33 -13.64 16.75
C ILE A 603 -6.29 -14.81 16.51
N ASP A 604 -7.00 -14.79 15.38
CA ASP A 604 -7.77 -15.90 14.84
C ASP A 604 -8.70 -16.54 15.89
N SER A 605 -9.77 -15.83 16.23
CA SER A 605 -10.79 -16.39 17.11
C SER A 605 -11.91 -17.02 16.30
N THR A 606 -12.51 -18.09 16.81
CA THR A 606 -13.77 -18.64 16.32
C THR A 606 -14.68 -19.02 17.49
N VAL A 607 -16.01 -19.03 17.27
CA VAL A 607 -17.01 -19.22 18.32
C VAL A 607 -18.06 -20.27 17.91
N ILE A 608 -18.46 -21.09 18.88
CA ILE A 608 -19.67 -21.92 18.80
C ILE A 608 -20.48 -21.84 20.08
N LYS A 609 -21.81 -21.80 19.96
CA LYS A 609 -22.73 -21.92 21.09
C LYS A 609 -23.15 -23.39 21.29
N HIS A 610 -23.14 -23.86 22.52
CA HIS A 610 -23.71 -25.14 22.91
C HIS A 610 -24.45 -25.00 24.25
N GLY A 611 -25.74 -25.34 24.25
CA GLY A 611 -26.62 -25.01 25.39
C GLY A 611 -26.68 -23.50 25.59
N ASP A 612 -26.45 -23.07 26.82
CA ASP A 612 -26.43 -21.64 27.22
C ASP A 612 -25.03 -21.02 27.19
N GLU A 613 -24.00 -21.76 26.75
CA GLU A 613 -22.61 -21.32 26.76
C GLU A 613 -22.07 -21.10 25.34
N TYR A 614 -21.25 -20.07 25.19
CA TYR A 614 -20.40 -19.79 24.04
C TYR A 614 -19.00 -20.30 24.34
N TYR A 615 -18.44 -21.10 23.43
CA TYR A 615 -17.06 -21.55 23.45
C TYR A 615 -16.28 -20.75 22.41
N ARG A 616 -15.20 -20.10 22.84
CA ARG A 616 -14.27 -19.37 21.99
C ARG A 616 -12.96 -20.15 21.89
N PHE A 617 -12.44 -20.26 20.67
CA PHE A 617 -11.13 -20.80 20.37
C PHE A 617 -10.27 -19.71 19.77
N THR A 618 -9.09 -19.44 20.34
CA THR A 618 -8.23 -18.30 19.93
C THR A 618 -6.78 -18.75 19.81
N LYS A 619 -6.07 -18.25 18.80
CA LYS A 619 -4.64 -18.50 18.65
C LYS A 619 -3.82 -17.66 19.64
N ASP A 620 -2.95 -18.34 20.39
CA ASP A 620 -1.90 -17.69 21.19
C ASP A 620 -0.66 -17.40 20.32
N GLU A 621 -0.34 -16.11 20.13
CA GLU A 621 0.77 -15.68 19.28
C GLU A 621 2.13 -15.55 20.01
N ARG A 622 2.21 -15.87 21.31
CA ARG A 622 3.50 -15.85 22.03
C ARG A 622 4.49 -16.85 21.44
N ASN A 623 5.78 -16.61 21.68
CA ASN A 623 6.83 -17.55 21.32
C ASN A 623 6.77 -18.80 22.20
N ASN A 624 6.85 -19.99 21.60
CA ASN A 624 6.86 -21.24 22.34
C ASN A 624 8.18 -21.40 23.10
N THR A 625 8.09 -21.37 24.42
CA THR A 625 9.23 -21.44 25.34
C THR A 625 8.90 -22.36 26.51
N SER A 626 9.89 -22.68 27.35
CA SER A 626 9.67 -23.45 28.57
C SER A 626 8.66 -22.81 29.54
N THR A 627 8.49 -21.48 29.51
CA THR A 627 7.54 -20.72 30.34
C THR A 627 6.17 -20.50 29.69
N THR A 628 6.07 -20.73 28.38
CA THR A 628 4.84 -20.62 27.58
C THR A 628 4.71 -21.84 26.66
N PRO A 629 4.62 -23.06 27.21
CA PRO A 629 4.72 -24.28 26.40
C PRO A 629 3.55 -24.45 25.42
N CYS A 630 2.42 -23.79 25.67
CA CYS A 630 1.21 -23.88 24.85
C CYS A 630 1.04 -22.74 23.84
N SER A 631 1.98 -21.79 23.77
CA SER A 631 1.87 -20.75 22.76
C SER A 631 2.17 -21.27 21.35
N LYS A 632 1.67 -20.57 20.34
CA LYS A 632 1.52 -21.04 18.95
C LYS A 632 0.51 -22.20 18.78
N PHE A 633 -0.36 -22.42 19.76
CA PHE A 633 -1.48 -23.35 19.70
C PHE A 633 -2.78 -22.66 20.11
N ILE A 634 -3.88 -23.42 20.07
CA ILE A 634 -5.22 -22.90 20.30
C ILE A 634 -5.58 -22.97 21.78
N LEU A 635 -6.08 -21.85 22.29
CA LEU A 635 -6.69 -21.67 23.61
C LEU A 635 -8.21 -21.81 23.46
N ALA A 636 -8.87 -22.50 24.39
CA ALA A 636 -10.31 -22.59 24.51
C ALA A 636 -10.79 -21.98 25.83
N GLU A 637 -11.84 -21.17 25.74
CA GLU A 637 -12.50 -20.51 26.86
C GLU A 637 -14.02 -20.52 26.65
N ARG A 638 -14.81 -20.31 27.71
CA ARG A 638 -16.29 -20.29 27.62
C ARG A 638 -16.95 -19.18 28.43
N SER A 639 -18.15 -18.78 28.01
CA SER A 639 -18.98 -17.82 28.75
C SER A 639 -20.46 -18.00 28.41
N THR A 640 -21.35 -17.64 29.33
CA THR A 640 -22.80 -17.52 29.06
C THR A 640 -23.18 -16.31 28.21
N ARG A 641 -22.24 -15.38 27.96
CA ARG A 641 -22.46 -14.15 27.19
C ARG A 641 -21.35 -13.92 26.19
N LEU A 642 -21.73 -13.84 24.91
CA LEU A 642 -20.80 -13.68 23.80
C LEU A 642 -19.87 -12.45 23.92
N ARG A 643 -20.39 -11.35 24.47
CA ARG A 643 -19.68 -10.06 24.52
C ARG A 643 -18.92 -9.83 25.83
N ASP A 644 -18.93 -10.79 26.76
CA ASP A 644 -18.15 -10.64 27.99
C ASP A 644 -16.64 -10.65 27.67
N THR A 645 -15.87 -9.82 28.35
CA THR A 645 -14.41 -9.74 28.16
C THR A 645 -13.65 -10.75 29.03
N SER A 646 -14.34 -11.44 29.93
CA SER A 646 -13.78 -12.44 30.84
C SER A 646 -14.53 -13.75 30.65
N TYR A 647 -13.89 -14.68 29.93
CA TYR A 647 -14.40 -16.04 29.77
C TYR A 647 -13.71 -16.95 30.79
N ASP A 648 -14.38 -18.03 31.18
CA ASP A 648 -13.79 -19.09 31.98
C ASP A 648 -12.85 -19.94 31.11
N PHE A 649 -11.63 -20.17 31.60
CA PHE A 649 -10.66 -21.04 30.93
C PHE A 649 -11.18 -22.47 30.81
N VAL A 650 -10.99 -23.10 29.64
CA VAL A 650 -11.30 -24.51 29.39
C VAL A 650 -10.02 -25.31 29.21
N ALA A 651 -9.22 -24.97 28.19
CA ALA A 651 -7.96 -25.65 27.88
C ALA A 651 -7.04 -24.76 27.05
N ASP A 652 -5.74 -25.02 27.09
CA ASP A 652 -4.76 -24.53 26.12
C ASP A 652 -4.08 -25.70 25.42
N CYS A 653 -3.03 -25.43 24.63
CA CYS A 653 -2.25 -26.48 23.96
C CYS A 653 -3.06 -27.33 22.95
N ILE A 654 -4.26 -26.91 22.53
CA ILE A 654 -5.07 -27.69 21.60
C ILE A 654 -4.33 -27.82 20.26
N GLY A 655 -4.11 -29.06 19.84
CA GLY A 655 -3.33 -29.45 18.66
C GLY A 655 -1.87 -29.84 18.94
N LYS A 656 -1.33 -29.47 20.10
CA LYS A 656 0.08 -29.74 20.45
C LYS A 656 0.39 -31.24 20.45
N GLY A 657 1.53 -31.61 19.87
CA GLY A 657 1.96 -33.00 19.69
C GLY A 657 1.43 -33.66 18.42
N SER A 658 0.44 -33.06 17.77
CA SER A 658 -0.13 -33.53 16.49
C SER A 658 0.19 -32.59 15.32
N ILE A 659 0.32 -31.30 15.62
CA ILE A 659 0.82 -30.26 14.71
C ILE A 659 2.01 -29.53 15.33
N ASN A 660 2.85 -28.93 14.48
CA ASN A 660 4.02 -28.17 14.95
C ASN A 660 3.64 -26.83 15.59
N GLN A 661 2.62 -26.18 15.02
CA GLN A 661 2.06 -24.89 15.41
C GLN A 661 0.72 -24.73 14.70
N GLY A 662 -0.24 -24.01 15.30
CA GLY A 662 -1.60 -23.88 14.79
C GLY A 662 -2.08 -22.43 14.76
N GLU A 663 -2.89 -22.11 13.75
CA GLU A 663 -3.61 -20.85 13.57
C GLU A 663 -4.98 -21.10 12.97
N GLY A 664 -5.77 -20.03 12.77
CA GLY A 664 -7.03 -20.10 12.06
C GLY A 664 -7.98 -21.21 12.47
N PRO A 665 -8.29 -21.41 13.77
CA PRO A 665 -9.23 -22.44 14.18
C PRO A 665 -10.59 -22.20 13.53
N THR A 666 -11.21 -23.25 12.98
CA THR A 666 -12.64 -23.21 12.60
C THR A 666 -13.38 -24.36 13.28
N VAL A 667 -14.43 -24.03 14.02
CA VAL A 667 -15.19 -24.99 14.84
C VAL A 667 -16.60 -25.18 14.27
N PHE A 668 -17.06 -26.42 14.21
CA PHE A 668 -18.42 -26.73 13.77
C PHE A 668 -18.93 -28.05 14.36
N LYS A 669 -20.24 -28.19 14.46
CA LYS A 669 -20.89 -29.42 14.94
C LYS A 669 -21.14 -30.37 13.77
N SER A 670 -21.01 -31.69 14.01
CA SER A 670 -21.48 -32.70 13.07
C SER A 670 -23.00 -32.62 12.87
N ASN A 671 -23.44 -32.71 11.61
CA ASN A 671 -24.85 -32.75 11.23
C ASN A 671 -25.55 -34.03 11.74
N THR A 672 -24.80 -35.12 11.99
CA THR A 672 -25.37 -36.45 12.27
C THR A 672 -24.97 -37.04 13.61
N GLU A 673 -24.02 -36.44 14.32
CA GLU A 673 -23.47 -36.96 15.57
C GLU A 673 -23.38 -35.86 16.64
N ASP A 674 -23.41 -36.24 17.91
CA ASP A 674 -23.09 -35.32 19.02
C ASP A 674 -21.57 -35.19 19.17
N ARG A 675 -20.96 -34.62 18.15
CA ARG A 675 -19.52 -34.47 17.95
C ARG A 675 -19.26 -33.09 17.36
N TRP A 676 -18.13 -32.51 17.73
CA TRP A 676 -17.62 -31.27 17.18
C TRP A 676 -16.29 -31.52 16.48
N TYR A 677 -16.06 -30.77 15.43
CA TYR A 677 -14.78 -30.71 14.74
C TYR A 677 -14.15 -29.34 14.97
N LEU A 678 -12.84 -29.33 15.15
CA LEU A 678 -12.00 -28.14 15.19
C LEU A 678 -10.89 -28.34 14.18
N PHE A 679 -10.97 -27.66 13.05
CA PHE A 679 -9.89 -27.68 12.07
C PHE A 679 -8.90 -26.59 12.47
N ILE A 680 -7.61 -26.92 12.52
CA ILE A 680 -6.55 -25.99 12.89
C ILE A 680 -5.56 -25.89 11.72
N ASP A 681 -5.28 -24.68 11.24
CA ASP A 681 -4.34 -24.44 10.17
C ASP A 681 -2.91 -24.59 10.70
N GLU A 682 -2.22 -25.65 10.29
CA GLU A 682 -0.81 -25.84 10.58
C GLU A 682 0.03 -24.91 9.69
N PHE A 683 0.19 -23.67 10.13
CA PHE A 683 0.88 -22.64 9.37
C PHE A 683 2.36 -22.94 9.16
N GLY A 684 2.83 -22.71 7.92
CA GLY A 684 4.14 -23.17 7.46
C GLY A 684 4.26 -24.69 7.26
N GLY A 685 3.19 -25.45 7.53
CA GLY A 685 3.10 -26.89 7.39
C GLY A 685 2.08 -27.34 6.34
N ARG A 686 1.24 -28.31 6.71
CA ARG A 686 0.34 -29.01 5.79
C ARG A 686 -0.92 -28.21 5.37
N GLY A 687 -1.23 -27.12 6.08
CA GLY A 687 -2.57 -26.51 6.05
C GLY A 687 -3.44 -27.10 7.15
N TYR A 688 -4.76 -27.11 6.95
CA TYR A 688 -5.69 -27.58 7.97
C TYR A 688 -5.48 -29.05 8.41
N VAL A 689 -5.54 -29.26 9.72
CA VAL A 689 -5.57 -30.57 10.38
C VAL A 689 -6.84 -30.66 11.22
N PRO A 690 -7.74 -31.63 10.93
CA PRO A 690 -8.97 -31.83 11.70
C PRO A 690 -8.72 -32.46 13.08
N PHE A 691 -9.36 -31.91 14.10
CA PHE A 691 -9.52 -32.50 15.43
C PHE A 691 -11.00 -32.69 15.74
N GLU A 692 -11.30 -33.57 16.68
CA GLU A 692 -12.67 -33.88 17.10
C GLU A 692 -12.80 -34.03 18.62
N THR A 693 -14.00 -33.72 19.12
CA THR A 693 -14.40 -33.96 20.51
C THR A 693 -15.88 -34.29 20.59
N THR A 694 -16.30 -34.94 21.67
CA THR A 694 -17.71 -35.15 22.04
C THR A 694 -18.11 -34.36 23.28
N ASP A 695 -17.21 -33.52 23.81
CA ASP A 695 -17.48 -32.67 24.96
C ASP A 695 -16.62 -31.40 24.89
N LEU A 696 -17.22 -30.28 24.49
CA LEU A 696 -16.54 -28.99 24.41
C LEU A 696 -15.98 -28.52 25.76
N ALA A 697 -16.63 -28.88 26.88
CA ALA A 697 -16.21 -28.47 28.22
C ALA A 697 -15.00 -29.24 28.73
N SER A 698 -14.70 -30.40 28.14
CA SER A 698 -13.51 -31.19 28.50
C SER A 698 -12.21 -30.51 28.06
N GLY A 699 -12.25 -29.71 26.99
CA GLY A 699 -11.06 -29.17 26.34
C GLY A 699 -10.20 -30.21 25.63
N GLU A 700 -10.60 -31.48 25.62
CA GLU A 700 -9.85 -32.58 25.01
C GLU A 700 -10.24 -32.74 23.53
N TRP A 701 -9.23 -32.63 22.65
CA TRP A 701 -9.39 -32.68 21.20
C TRP A 701 -8.45 -33.73 20.61
N THR A 702 -9.01 -34.71 19.89
CA THR A 702 -8.26 -35.80 19.28
C THR A 702 -8.08 -35.56 17.78
N PRO A 703 -6.90 -35.77 17.19
CA PRO A 703 -6.72 -35.65 15.74
C PRO A 703 -7.62 -36.65 15.01
N ALA A 704 -8.43 -36.18 14.06
CA ALA A 704 -9.19 -37.07 13.21
C ALA A 704 -8.25 -37.76 12.21
N THR A 705 -8.59 -39.00 11.84
CA THR A 705 -7.78 -39.79 10.89
C THR A 705 -8.53 -40.00 9.57
N GLY A 706 -7.77 -40.28 8.50
CA GLY A 706 -8.35 -40.61 7.21
C GLY A 706 -9.05 -39.46 6.49
N TYR A 707 -8.82 -38.20 6.89
CA TYR A 707 -9.40 -37.04 6.20
C TYR A 707 -8.81 -36.83 4.79
N GLN A 708 -9.60 -36.19 3.93
CA GLN A 708 -9.25 -35.75 2.57
C GLN A 708 -9.77 -34.31 2.42
N LEU A 709 -8.89 -33.35 2.69
CA LEU A 709 -9.16 -31.93 2.52
C LEU A 709 -8.78 -31.46 1.10
N PRO A 710 -9.16 -30.24 0.70
CA PRO A 710 -8.58 -29.56 -0.46
C PRO A 710 -7.04 -29.59 -0.46
N SER A 711 -6.43 -29.27 -1.60
CA SER A 711 -4.99 -29.40 -1.79
C SER A 711 -4.15 -28.54 -0.85
N ARG A 712 -4.59 -27.31 -0.57
CA ARG A 712 -3.90 -26.33 0.30
C ARG A 712 -4.87 -25.38 1.03
N PRO A 713 -5.88 -25.85 1.78
CA PRO A 713 -6.78 -24.96 2.47
C PRO A 713 -6.04 -24.30 3.64
N ARG A 714 -6.11 -22.97 3.67
CA ARG A 714 -5.69 -22.11 4.78
C ARG A 714 -6.91 -21.59 5.51
N HIS A 715 -6.69 -20.85 6.60
CA HIS A 715 -7.73 -20.26 7.45
C HIS A 715 -9.02 -19.88 6.70
N GLY A 716 -10.15 -20.43 7.14
CA GLY A 716 -11.45 -20.28 6.50
C GLY A 716 -12.58 -20.80 7.39
N THR A 717 -13.71 -21.19 6.81
CA THR A 717 -14.92 -21.55 7.57
C THR A 717 -15.71 -22.70 6.96
N VAL A 718 -16.12 -23.62 7.82
CA VAL A 718 -17.03 -24.72 7.47
C VAL A 718 -18.47 -24.36 7.86
N LEU A 719 -19.34 -24.26 6.85
CA LEU A 719 -20.76 -23.96 6.98
C LEU A 719 -21.61 -25.20 6.73
N PRO A 720 -22.50 -25.63 7.64
CA PRO A 720 -23.47 -26.68 7.35
C PRO A 720 -24.52 -26.19 6.32
N VAL A 721 -24.81 -27.04 5.34
CA VAL A 721 -25.71 -26.74 4.22
C VAL A 721 -26.76 -27.83 4.03
N THR A 722 -27.94 -27.43 3.55
CA THR A 722 -29.02 -28.34 3.18
C THR A 722 -28.64 -29.12 1.91
N LYS A 723 -29.36 -30.20 1.62
CA LYS A 723 -29.17 -30.92 0.37
C LYS A 723 -29.33 -30.00 -0.86
N ALA A 724 -30.37 -29.16 -0.85
CA ALA A 724 -30.66 -28.26 -1.97
C ALA A 724 -29.56 -27.22 -2.18
N GLU A 725 -28.94 -26.73 -1.11
CA GLU A 725 -27.80 -25.82 -1.17
C GLU A 725 -26.54 -26.53 -1.66
N LEU A 726 -26.23 -27.72 -1.12
CA LEU A 726 -25.08 -28.52 -1.51
C LEU A 726 -25.11 -28.89 -3.00
N ASP A 727 -26.26 -29.34 -3.49
CA ASP A 727 -26.45 -29.68 -4.91
C ASP A 727 -26.30 -28.43 -5.78
N ARG A 728 -26.79 -27.27 -5.32
CA ARG A 728 -26.71 -25.99 -6.04
C ARG A 728 -25.28 -25.48 -6.17
N VAL A 729 -24.49 -25.47 -5.09
CA VAL A 729 -23.09 -25.01 -5.15
C VAL A 729 -22.23 -25.94 -6.00
N ARG A 730 -22.46 -27.27 -5.93
CA ARG A 730 -21.77 -28.24 -6.79
C ARG A 730 -22.11 -28.06 -8.27
N ALA A 731 -23.37 -27.75 -8.58
CA ALA A 731 -23.80 -27.51 -9.95
C ALA A 731 -23.25 -26.19 -10.51
N ALA A 732 -23.18 -25.15 -9.69
CA ALA A 732 -22.68 -23.84 -10.10
C ALA A 732 -21.15 -23.78 -10.24
N PHE A 733 -20.44 -24.55 -9.42
CA PHE A 733 -18.98 -24.54 -9.30
C PHE A 733 -18.38 -25.95 -9.51
N PRO A 734 -18.47 -26.51 -10.73
CA PRO A 734 -18.08 -27.90 -11.01
C PRO A 734 -16.58 -28.17 -11.01
#